data_AF-A0A1H1QKX1-F1
#
_entry.id   AF-A0A1H1QKX1-F1
#
_cell.length_a   1.000
_cell.length_b   1.000
_cell.length_c   1.000
_cell.angle_alpha   90.00
_cell.angle_beta   90.00
_cell.angle_gamma   90.00
#
_symmetry.space_group_name_H-M   'P 1'
#
loop_
_entity.id
_entity.type
_entity.pdbx_description
1 polymer ?
#
loop_
_entity_poly.entity_id
_entity_poly.type
_entity_poly.pdbx_seq_one_letter_code
_entity_poly.pdbx_strand_id
1 'polypeptide(L)'
;MADGFELFTDRSVVAMRVNGELKDLATTVTDTDVVEPVAIDSPDGLAILRHSTAHVLAQAVQKVNPDAKLGIGPPVTDGFYYDFDVAEPFTPDDLKALDKEMARIVRSGQRFVRRVVSDDEARAELADEPYKLELIGLKGHATGTEQFEESESVEVGGSELTIYDNVDPKTGEVAWKDLCRGPHLPSTRMIGNGWALMRVAAAYWRGSEKNPQLQRIYGTAWPTKDELREYQHRLEEAARRDHRKLGAELDLFSFPEEIGSGLPVFHPKGGVIKREMEDYVRRRHIEEGFQYVSTPHITKSHVFELSGHLPYYKDTMFPPMELENSEYYLKAMNCPMQNLIYRSRGRSYRDLPLRFFEFGTVYRYEKSGVVQGLTRVRGLTQDDSHSYVTPEQAPAEIEHLLNFVLGLLRDFGLEDFYLELSTRDDASDKFKGSDEQWEIATNVLREVAERSGLELVPDPGGAAFYGPKISVQARDAIGRTWQMSTIQYDFNQPEGFGLQYTAADGTHQQPVMIHSAKFGSIERFFGVLTEHYAGAFPVWLAPVQVVGIPVADEYAPYLGGILTQLAGAGVRTELDTSDDRMQKKIRTHTTQKVPIQLIAGENDRTGETVSFRFRDGTQENGVSIAEAERRILDAVADRRQVTTRDDLFA
;
A
#
# COMPACT_ATOMS: atom_id res chain seq x y z
N MET A 1 -22.70 -19.63 -37.70
CA MET A 1 -22.50 -19.61 -36.24
C MET A 1 -21.29 -20.47 -35.96
N ALA A 2 -20.25 -19.86 -35.42
CA ALA A 2 -19.04 -20.54 -34.94
C ALA A 2 -18.95 -20.33 -33.43
N ASP A 3 -18.20 -21.15 -32.72
CA ASP A 3 -17.86 -20.92 -31.32
C ASP A 3 -16.39 -20.51 -31.19
N GLY A 4 -15.96 -20.13 -29.98
CA GLY A 4 -14.58 -19.77 -29.72
C GLY A 4 -13.57 -20.90 -29.95
N PHE A 5 -13.98 -22.18 -29.86
CA PHE A 5 -13.10 -23.32 -30.15
C PHE A 5 -12.81 -23.45 -31.64
N GLU A 6 -13.75 -23.09 -32.52
CA GLU A 6 -13.55 -23.03 -33.96
C GLU A 6 -12.76 -21.78 -34.40
N LEU A 7 -12.99 -20.65 -33.73
CA LEU A 7 -12.38 -19.36 -34.07
C LEU A 7 -10.90 -19.27 -33.63
N PHE A 8 -10.54 -19.88 -32.51
CA PHE A 8 -9.20 -19.77 -31.94
C PHE A 8 -8.51 -21.13 -31.86
N THR A 9 -7.39 -21.27 -32.58
CA THR A 9 -6.57 -22.49 -32.56
C THR A 9 -5.44 -22.45 -31.54
N ASP A 10 -5.12 -21.26 -31.01
CA ASP A 10 -4.16 -21.10 -29.93
C ASP A 10 -4.78 -21.52 -28.59
N ARG A 11 -4.11 -22.47 -27.93
CA ARG A 11 -4.55 -23.01 -26.63
C ARG A 11 -4.32 -22.06 -25.46
N SER A 12 -3.59 -20.96 -25.67
CA SER A 12 -3.46 -19.89 -24.69
C SER A 12 -4.77 -19.11 -24.52
N VAL A 13 -5.65 -19.13 -25.53
CA VAL A 13 -6.95 -18.47 -25.49
C VAL A 13 -7.91 -19.29 -24.63
N VAL A 14 -8.45 -18.68 -23.58
CA VAL A 14 -9.29 -19.36 -22.58
C VAL A 14 -10.73 -18.87 -22.58
N ALA A 15 -10.96 -17.69 -23.12
CA ALA A 15 -12.27 -17.06 -23.26
C ALA A 15 -12.23 -16.11 -24.45
N MET A 16 -13.35 -15.44 -24.72
CA MET A 16 -13.42 -14.43 -25.76
C MET A 16 -14.25 -13.24 -25.31
N ARG A 17 -13.93 -12.07 -25.86
CA ARG A 17 -14.75 -10.88 -25.71
C ARG A 17 -15.65 -10.76 -26.92
N VAL A 18 -16.97 -10.74 -26.70
CA VAL A 18 -17.98 -10.61 -27.76
C VAL A 18 -18.69 -9.28 -27.55
N ASN A 19 -18.53 -8.35 -28.50
CA ASN A 19 -19.10 -6.99 -28.45
C ASN A 19 -18.80 -6.24 -27.13
N GLY A 20 -17.58 -6.42 -26.58
CA GLY A 20 -17.16 -5.82 -25.32
C GLY A 20 -17.32 -6.71 -24.08
N GLU A 21 -18.16 -7.74 -24.12
CA GLU A 21 -18.45 -8.61 -22.97
C GLU A 21 -17.64 -9.91 -22.95
N LEU A 22 -17.12 -10.30 -21.78
CA LEU A 22 -16.45 -11.59 -21.60
C LEU A 22 -17.45 -12.76 -21.67
N LYS A 23 -17.13 -13.78 -22.47
CA LYS A 23 -17.92 -14.99 -22.70
C LYS A 23 -17.04 -16.23 -22.76
N ASP A 24 -17.60 -17.40 -22.42
CA ASP A 24 -16.91 -18.69 -22.58
C ASP A 24 -16.65 -19.00 -24.06
N LEU A 25 -15.61 -19.78 -24.35
CA LEU A 25 -15.35 -20.27 -25.71
C LEU A 25 -16.49 -21.10 -26.30
N ALA A 26 -17.33 -21.72 -25.47
CA ALA A 26 -18.50 -22.46 -25.93
C ALA A 26 -19.65 -21.55 -26.43
N THR A 27 -19.55 -20.23 -26.25
CA THR A 27 -20.58 -19.29 -26.69
C THR A 27 -20.59 -19.23 -28.22
N THR A 28 -21.77 -19.42 -28.82
CA THR A 28 -21.92 -19.30 -30.28
C THR A 28 -22.04 -17.84 -30.69
N VAL A 29 -21.29 -17.44 -31.72
CA VAL A 29 -21.30 -16.09 -32.28
C VAL A 29 -21.77 -16.09 -33.74
N THR A 30 -22.17 -14.91 -34.20
CA THR A 30 -22.63 -14.62 -35.55
C THR A 30 -21.64 -13.75 -36.29
N ASP A 31 -21.77 -13.66 -37.61
CA ASP A 31 -20.84 -12.88 -38.46
C ASP A 31 -20.91 -11.36 -38.19
N THR A 32 -21.91 -10.90 -37.43
CA THR A 32 -22.07 -9.50 -37.02
C THR A 32 -21.40 -9.17 -35.68
N ASP A 33 -20.93 -10.18 -34.94
CA ASP A 33 -20.30 -9.98 -33.65
C ASP A 33 -18.82 -9.61 -33.80
N VAL A 34 -18.36 -8.64 -33.00
CA VAL A 34 -16.92 -8.34 -32.85
C VAL A 34 -16.37 -9.26 -31.78
N VAL A 35 -15.42 -10.12 -32.16
CA VAL A 35 -14.85 -11.15 -31.28
C VAL A 35 -13.35 -10.96 -31.12
N GLU A 36 -12.90 -10.88 -29.88
CA GLU A 36 -11.47 -10.74 -29.51
C GLU A 36 -11.02 -11.91 -28.62
N PRO A 37 -9.83 -12.50 -28.84
CA PRO A 37 -9.32 -13.57 -28.00
C PRO A 37 -8.89 -13.05 -26.62
N VAL A 38 -9.18 -13.82 -25.57
CA VAL A 38 -8.67 -13.57 -24.21
C VAL A 38 -7.65 -14.66 -23.86
N ALA A 39 -6.37 -14.27 -23.86
CA ALA A 39 -5.26 -15.15 -23.47
C ALA A 39 -5.22 -15.35 -21.94
N ILE A 40 -4.77 -16.51 -21.49
CA ILE A 40 -4.73 -16.91 -20.07
C ILE A 40 -3.86 -16.00 -19.18
N ASP A 41 -2.84 -15.36 -19.76
CA ASP A 41 -1.89 -14.46 -19.10
C ASP A 41 -2.34 -12.99 -19.10
N SER A 42 -3.41 -12.65 -19.82
CA SER A 42 -4.04 -11.33 -19.75
C SER A 42 -4.73 -11.10 -18.39
N PRO A 43 -4.96 -9.84 -17.97
CA PRO A 43 -5.68 -9.56 -16.72
C PRO A 43 -7.02 -10.30 -16.58
N ASP A 44 -7.81 -10.32 -17.64
CA ASP A 44 -9.09 -11.05 -17.68
C ASP A 44 -8.89 -12.57 -17.67
N GLY A 45 -7.88 -13.08 -18.41
CA GLY A 45 -7.52 -14.50 -18.40
C GLY A 45 -7.11 -14.99 -17.00
N LEU A 46 -6.33 -14.19 -16.27
CA LEU A 46 -5.92 -14.47 -14.89
C LEU A 46 -7.14 -14.49 -13.95
N ALA A 47 -8.06 -13.54 -14.10
CA ALA A 47 -9.30 -13.52 -13.33
C ALA A 47 -10.13 -14.81 -13.56
N ILE A 48 -10.27 -15.23 -14.82
CA ILE A 48 -10.99 -16.46 -15.20
C ILE A 48 -10.30 -17.72 -14.67
N LEU A 49 -8.96 -17.78 -14.74
CA LEU A 49 -8.16 -18.87 -14.18
C LEU A 49 -8.37 -18.98 -12.66
N ARG A 50 -8.28 -17.86 -11.95
CA ARG A 50 -8.45 -17.79 -10.49
C ARG A 50 -9.86 -18.18 -10.08
N HIS A 51 -10.87 -17.67 -10.78
CA HIS A 51 -12.27 -17.99 -10.56
C HIS A 51 -12.57 -19.49 -10.81
N SER A 52 -12.04 -20.06 -11.89
CA SER A 52 -12.14 -21.50 -12.16
C SER A 52 -11.43 -22.36 -11.12
N THR A 53 -10.32 -21.88 -10.57
CA THR A 53 -9.60 -22.55 -9.48
C THR A 53 -10.40 -22.48 -8.16
N ALA A 54 -11.11 -21.38 -7.91
CA ALA A 54 -12.03 -21.24 -6.78
C ALA A 54 -13.16 -22.29 -6.83
N HIS A 55 -13.73 -22.55 -8.01
CA HIS A 55 -14.73 -23.62 -8.20
C HIS A 55 -14.16 -25.01 -7.92
N VAL A 56 -12.92 -25.28 -8.36
CA VAL A 56 -12.25 -26.55 -8.04
C VAL A 56 -12.01 -26.71 -6.53
N LEU A 57 -11.69 -25.61 -5.83
CA LEU A 57 -11.62 -25.61 -4.37
C LEU A 57 -12.99 -25.92 -3.74
N ALA A 58 -14.06 -25.26 -4.18
CA ALA A 58 -15.40 -25.49 -3.66
C ALA A 58 -15.86 -26.95 -3.85
N GLN A 59 -15.66 -27.51 -5.05
CA GLN A 59 -15.89 -28.92 -5.31
C GLN A 59 -15.05 -29.82 -4.39
N ALA A 60 -13.76 -29.50 -4.19
CA ALA A 60 -12.89 -30.27 -3.31
C ALA A 60 -13.37 -30.24 -1.85
N VAL A 61 -13.81 -29.07 -1.37
CA VAL A 61 -14.36 -28.91 -0.02
C VAL A 61 -15.60 -29.75 0.17
N GLN A 62 -16.60 -29.66 -0.72
CA GLN A 62 -17.83 -30.45 -0.60
C GLN A 62 -17.60 -31.95 -0.76
N LYS A 63 -16.55 -32.35 -1.48
CA LYS A 63 -16.18 -33.76 -1.60
C LYS A 63 -15.52 -34.32 -0.34
N VAL A 64 -14.75 -33.50 0.38
CA VAL A 64 -14.13 -33.88 1.66
C VAL A 64 -15.14 -33.76 2.81
N ASN A 65 -15.97 -32.72 2.78
CA ASN A 65 -17.01 -32.42 3.75
C ASN A 65 -18.34 -32.13 3.02
N PRO A 66 -19.21 -33.15 2.82
CA PRO A 66 -20.49 -32.99 2.14
C PRO A 66 -21.49 -32.05 2.82
N ASP A 67 -21.29 -31.74 4.10
CA ASP A 67 -22.17 -30.84 4.85
C ASP A 67 -21.79 -29.36 4.67
N ALA A 68 -20.64 -29.07 4.07
CA ALA A 68 -20.17 -27.71 3.84
C ALA A 68 -21.08 -26.94 2.87
N LYS A 69 -21.53 -25.74 3.27
CA LYS A 69 -22.35 -24.86 2.42
C LYS A 69 -21.52 -23.79 1.75
N LEU A 70 -21.84 -23.50 0.49
CA LEU A 70 -21.11 -22.58 -0.36
C LEU A 70 -21.61 -21.14 -0.16
N GLY A 71 -20.68 -20.23 0.12
CA GLY A 71 -20.88 -18.79 0.07
C GLY A 71 -20.50 -18.20 -1.29
N ILE A 72 -19.60 -17.22 -1.26
CA ILE A 72 -19.09 -16.50 -2.44
C ILE A 72 -17.63 -16.84 -2.74
N GLY A 73 -17.27 -16.92 -4.03
CA GLY A 73 -15.95 -17.34 -4.49
C GLY A 73 -15.30 -16.45 -5.55
N PRO A 74 -15.11 -15.14 -5.33
CA PRO A 74 -14.61 -14.24 -6.37
C PRO A 74 -13.10 -14.39 -6.59
N PRO A 75 -12.61 -14.13 -7.82
CA PRO A 75 -11.19 -13.84 -8.02
C PRO A 75 -10.85 -12.51 -7.32
N VAL A 76 -9.60 -12.39 -6.87
CA VAL A 76 -9.03 -11.15 -6.32
C VAL A 76 -7.69 -10.88 -6.99
N THR A 77 -7.12 -9.70 -6.74
CA THR A 77 -5.73 -9.42 -7.13
C THR A 77 -4.80 -10.52 -6.60
N ASP A 78 -4.02 -11.10 -7.50
CA ASP A 78 -3.08 -12.20 -7.25
C ASP A 78 -3.67 -13.51 -6.71
N GLY A 79 -5.00 -13.70 -6.70
CA GLY A 79 -5.57 -14.96 -6.25
C GLY A 79 -7.08 -15.05 -6.26
N PHE A 80 -7.62 -15.81 -5.31
CA PHE A 80 -9.06 -15.99 -5.10
C PHE A 80 -9.30 -16.31 -3.63
N TYR A 81 -10.56 -16.24 -3.21
CA TYR A 81 -11.00 -16.89 -1.99
C TYR A 81 -12.33 -17.58 -2.23
N TYR A 82 -12.73 -18.45 -1.31
CA TYR A 82 -14.07 -19.00 -1.25
C TYR A 82 -14.53 -19.09 0.21
N ASP A 83 -15.75 -18.64 0.48
CA ASP A 83 -16.39 -18.70 1.79
C ASP A 83 -17.23 -19.96 1.98
N PHE A 84 -17.08 -20.62 3.13
CA PHE A 84 -17.79 -21.84 3.47
C PHE A 84 -18.43 -21.74 4.84
N ASP A 85 -19.67 -22.23 4.95
CA ASP A 85 -20.28 -22.53 6.23
C ASP A 85 -19.98 -23.98 6.59
N VAL A 86 -19.23 -24.17 7.67
CA VAL A 86 -18.77 -25.46 8.16
C VAL A 86 -18.92 -25.51 9.67
N ALA A 87 -19.33 -26.67 10.19
CA ALA A 87 -19.47 -26.88 11.62
C ALA A 87 -18.13 -26.79 12.37
N GLU A 88 -17.06 -27.28 11.75
CA GLU A 88 -15.69 -27.22 12.28
C GLU A 88 -14.83 -26.30 11.40
N PRO A 89 -14.16 -25.29 11.99
CA PRO A 89 -13.25 -24.42 11.26
C PRO A 89 -12.09 -25.18 10.60
N PHE A 90 -11.69 -24.77 9.40
CA PHE A 90 -10.56 -25.39 8.71
C PHE A 90 -9.24 -25.16 9.44
N THR A 91 -8.41 -26.19 9.44
CA THR A 91 -7.03 -26.18 9.96
C THR A 91 -6.00 -26.22 8.83
N PRO A 92 -4.72 -25.90 9.10
CA PRO A 92 -3.65 -26.08 8.12
C PRO A 92 -3.50 -27.51 7.58
N ASP A 93 -3.92 -28.52 8.35
CA ASP A 93 -3.88 -29.92 7.88
C ASP A 93 -5.03 -30.24 6.93
N ASP A 94 -6.19 -29.60 7.07
CA ASP A 94 -7.30 -29.71 6.12
C ASP A 94 -6.91 -29.18 4.75
N LEU A 95 -6.12 -28.09 4.70
CA LEU A 95 -5.58 -27.56 3.43
C LEU A 95 -4.76 -28.63 2.67
N LYS A 96 -4.01 -29.48 3.37
CA LYS A 96 -3.24 -30.58 2.72
C LYS A 96 -4.15 -31.66 2.14
N ALA A 97 -5.31 -31.90 2.75
CA ALA A 97 -6.30 -32.83 2.23
C ALA A 97 -7.01 -32.23 1.00
N LEU A 98 -7.39 -30.96 1.08
CA LEU A 98 -7.99 -30.20 -0.02
C LEU A 98 -7.04 -30.09 -1.23
N ASP A 99 -5.75 -29.81 -1.01
CA ASP A 99 -4.73 -29.78 -2.07
C ASP A 99 -4.71 -31.10 -2.88
N LYS A 100 -4.77 -32.25 -2.18
CA LYS A 100 -4.78 -33.56 -2.83
C LYS A 100 -6.06 -33.77 -3.65
N GLU A 101 -7.21 -33.32 -3.15
CA GLU A 101 -8.50 -33.44 -3.83
C GLU A 101 -8.58 -32.51 -5.04
N MET A 102 -8.23 -31.24 -4.89
CA MET A 102 -8.12 -30.28 -6.01
C MET A 102 -7.21 -30.82 -7.10
N ALA A 103 -6.03 -31.35 -6.74
CA ALA A 103 -5.11 -31.94 -7.71
C ALA A 103 -5.73 -33.16 -8.44
N ARG A 104 -6.61 -33.94 -7.80
CA ARG A 104 -7.33 -35.03 -8.45
C ARG A 104 -8.38 -34.49 -9.43
N ILE A 105 -9.13 -33.47 -9.05
CA ILE A 105 -10.13 -32.80 -9.91
C ILE A 105 -9.43 -32.21 -11.14
N VAL A 106 -8.36 -31.43 -10.96
CA VAL A 106 -7.57 -30.86 -12.07
C VAL A 106 -7.05 -31.95 -13.01
N ARG A 107 -6.54 -33.06 -12.48
CA ARG A 107 -6.06 -34.18 -13.31
C ARG A 107 -7.18 -34.88 -14.08
N SER A 108 -8.41 -34.90 -13.55
CA SER A 108 -9.56 -35.51 -14.21
C SER A 108 -9.99 -34.77 -15.47
N GLY A 109 -9.70 -33.46 -15.55
CA GLY A 109 -9.99 -32.66 -16.74
C GLY A 109 -11.47 -32.45 -17.00
N GLN A 110 -12.28 -32.39 -15.93
CA GLN A 110 -13.70 -32.00 -15.98
C GLN A 110 -13.88 -30.73 -16.82
N ARG A 111 -14.89 -30.72 -17.69
CA ARG A 111 -15.27 -29.57 -18.52
C ARG A 111 -16.19 -28.66 -17.72
N PHE A 112 -15.96 -27.36 -17.76
CA PHE A 112 -16.91 -26.39 -17.24
C PHE A 112 -17.99 -26.18 -18.31
N VAL A 113 -19.25 -26.41 -17.96
CA VAL A 113 -20.39 -26.30 -18.88
C VAL A 113 -21.39 -25.30 -18.31
N ARG A 114 -21.54 -24.16 -18.99
CA ARG A 114 -22.52 -23.13 -18.65
C ARG A 114 -23.93 -23.58 -19.01
N ARG A 115 -24.86 -23.47 -18.08
CA ARG A 115 -26.29 -23.72 -18.29
C ARG A 115 -27.12 -22.53 -17.81
N VAL A 116 -28.00 -22.02 -18.67
CA VAL A 116 -29.00 -21.01 -18.29
C VAL A 116 -30.15 -21.71 -17.59
N VAL A 117 -30.57 -21.16 -16.45
CA VAL A 117 -31.65 -21.71 -15.62
C VAL A 117 -32.61 -20.60 -15.23
N SER A 118 -33.87 -20.95 -15.01
CA SER A 118 -34.84 -20.08 -14.37
C SER A 118 -34.60 -20.01 -12.85
N ASP A 119 -35.13 -18.98 -12.20
CA ASP A 119 -35.06 -18.82 -10.74
C ASP A 119 -35.64 -20.04 -10.00
N ASP A 120 -36.75 -20.61 -10.50
CA ASP A 120 -37.39 -21.77 -9.88
C ASP A 120 -36.54 -23.05 -10.03
N GLU A 121 -35.93 -23.26 -11.20
CA GLU A 121 -34.99 -24.38 -11.42
C GLU A 121 -33.76 -24.25 -10.53
N ALA A 122 -33.16 -23.06 -10.46
CA ALA A 122 -32.00 -22.82 -9.61
C ALA A 122 -32.31 -23.03 -8.12
N ARG A 123 -33.47 -22.55 -7.64
CA ARG A 123 -33.91 -22.76 -6.24
C ARG A 123 -34.14 -24.23 -5.92
N ALA A 124 -34.73 -24.98 -6.86
CA ALA A 124 -34.92 -26.42 -6.68
C ALA A 124 -33.59 -27.17 -6.66
N GLU A 125 -32.66 -26.79 -7.54
CA GLU A 125 -31.35 -27.42 -7.68
C GLU A 125 -30.37 -27.12 -6.55
N LEU A 126 -30.52 -25.97 -5.89
CA LEU A 126 -29.65 -25.45 -4.83
C LEU A 126 -30.39 -25.38 -3.48
N ALA A 127 -31.44 -26.19 -3.30
CA ALA A 127 -32.25 -26.22 -2.08
C ALA A 127 -31.43 -26.43 -0.80
N ASP A 128 -30.30 -27.14 -0.91
CA ASP A 128 -29.40 -27.41 0.21
C ASP A 128 -28.32 -26.32 0.40
N GLU A 129 -28.29 -25.27 -0.41
CA GLU A 129 -27.30 -24.17 -0.37
C GLU A 129 -27.95 -22.84 0.06
N PRO A 130 -28.11 -22.58 1.37
CA PRO A 130 -28.91 -21.46 1.87
C PRO A 130 -28.40 -20.09 1.40
N TYR A 131 -27.08 -19.92 1.31
CA TYR A 131 -26.47 -18.67 0.87
C TYR A 131 -26.69 -18.40 -0.62
N LYS A 132 -26.65 -19.44 -1.47
CA LYS A 132 -26.95 -19.31 -2.91
C LYS A 132 -28.44 -18.99 -3.14
N LEU A 133 -29.34 -19.55 -2.33
CA LEU A 133 -30.76 -19.20 -2.37
C LEU A 133 -31.00 -17.72 -2.05
N GLU A 134 -30.27 -17.14 -1.08
CA GLU A 134 -30.33 -15.71 -0.78
C GLU A 134 -29.90 -14.86 -1.99
N LEU A 135 -28.80 -15.22 -2.65
CA LEU A 135 -28.30 -14.51 -3.84
C LEU A 135 -29.33 -14.52 -4.99
N ILE A 136 -29.99 -15.65 -5.24
CA ILE A 136 -31.07 -15.74 -6.23
C ILE A 136 -32.23 -14.80 -5.86
N GLY A 137 -32.60 -14.72 -4.58
CA GLY A 137 -33.64 -13.83 -4.08
C GLY A 137 -33.35 -12.34 -4.31
N LEU A 138 -32.08 -11.92 -4.19
CA LEU A 138 -31.66 -10.53 -4.36
C LEU A 138 -31.77 -10.06 -5.83
N LYS A 139 -31.43 -10.92 -6.80
CA LYS A 139 -31.63 -10.63 -8.23
C LYS A 139 -33.09 -10.31 -8.57
N GLY A 140 -34.04 -11.05 -8.00
CA GLY A 140 -35.47 -10.87 -8.23
C GLY A 140 -36.03 -9.51 -7.75
N HIS A 141 -35.30 -8.79 -6.91
CA HIS A 141 -35.66 -7.46 -6.39
C HIS A 141 -34.91 -6.30 -7.06
N ALA A 142 -33.96 -6.58 -7.98
CA ALA A 142 -33.19 -5.59 -8.71
C ALA A 142 -34.00 -4.97 -9.88
N THR A 143 -35.10 -4.28 -9.57
CA THR A 143 -35.76 -3.31 -10.48
C THR A 143 -35.53 -1.86 -10.04
N GLY A 144 -34.64 -1.64 -9.07
CA GLY A 144 -34.19 -0.33 -8.59
C GLY A 144 -32.67 -0.30 -8.46
N THR A 145 -32.11 0.91 -8.38
CA THR A 145 -30.69 1.30 -8.44
C THR A 145 -29.75 0.73 -7.35
N GLU A 146 -30.06 -0.43 -6.75
CA GLU A 146 -29.15 -1.11 -5.82
C GLU A 146 -28.09 -1.88 -6.64
N GLN A 147 -26.90 -1.27 -6.77
CA GLN A 147 -25.73 -1.93 -7.34
C GLN A 147 -25.29 -3.06 -6.40
N PHE A 148 -25.12 -4.28 -6.94
CA PHE A 148 -24.46 -5.38 -6.23
C PHE A 148 -23.05 -4.98 -5.82
N GLU A 149 -22.59 -5.42 -4.64
CA GLU A 149 -21.16 -5.36 -4.32
C GLU A 149 -20.37 -6.20 -5.35
N GLU A 150 -19.15 -5.76 -5.69
CA GLU A 150 -18.34 -6.33 -6.78
C GLU A 150 -18.15 -7.86 -6.65
N SER A 151 -18.06 -8.37 -5.41
CA SER A 151 -17.93 -9.81 -5.09
C SER A 151 -19.21 -10.62 -5.31
N GLU A 152 -20.39 -10.04 -5.12
CA GLU A 152 -21.69 -10.72 -5.33
C GLU A 152 -22.05 -10.76 -6.83
N SER A 153 -21.59 -9.76 -7.60
CA SER A 153 -21.87 -9.63 -9.03
C SER A 153 -21.36 -10.81 -9.87
N VAL A 154 -20.36 -11.52 -9.37
CA VAL A 154 -19.77 -12.73 -9.98
C VAL A 154 -20.77 -13.90 -9.96
N GLU A 155 -21.69 -13.92 -9.00
CA GLU A 155 -22.63 -15.01 -8.79
C GLU A 155 -23.98 -14.75 -9.49
N VAL A 156 -24.51 -13.51 -9.39
CA VAL A 156 -25.90 -13.18 -9.83
C VAL A 156 -26.07 -11.86 -10.62
N GLY A 157 -25.00 -11.16 -10.98
CA GLY A 157 -25.08 -9.80 -11.57
C GLY A 157 -25.48 -9.69 -13.06
N GLY A 158 -25.96 -10.76 -13.70
CA GLY A 158 -26.32 -10.79 -15.13
C GLY A 158 -27.82 -10.74 -15.40
N SER A 159 -28.22 -10.48 -16.66
CA SER A 159 -29.63 -10.54 -17.10
C SER A 159 -30.23 -11.95 -16.91
N GLU A 160 -29.42 -12.98 -17.10
CA GLU A 160 -29.78 -14.41 -16.95
C GLU A 160 -29.16 -15.01 -15.69
N LEU A 161 -29.77 -16.06 -15.14
CA LEU A 161 -29.23 -16.85 -14.04
C LEU A 161 -28.58 -18.10 -14.62
N THR A 162 -27.36 -18.42 -14.17
CA THR A 162 -26.60 -19.55 -14.71
C THR A 162 -26.00 -20.44 -13.65
N ILE A 163 -25.92 -21.71 -13.98
CA ILE A 163 -25.21 -22.75 -13.23
C ILE A 163 -24.06 -23.25 -14.11
N TYR A 164 -22.89 -23.44 -13.51
CA TYR A 164 -21.76 -24.11 -14.15
C TYR A 164 -21.66 -25.53 -13.64
N ASP A 165 -21.80 -26.49 -14.56
CA ASP A 165 -21.63 -27.91 -14.30
C ASP A 165 -20.17 -28.31 -14.58
N ASN A 166 -19.51 -28.95 -13.62
CA ASN A 166 -18.25 -29.64 -13.84
C ASN A 166 -18.56 -31.05 -14.36
N VAL A 167 -18.40 -31.26 -15.66
CA VAL A 167 -18.79 -32.50 -16.35
C VAL A 167 -17.58 -33.39 -16.60
N ASP A 168 -17.66 -34.67 -16.23
CA ASP A 168 -16.62 -35.64 -16.58
C ASP A 168 -16.61 -35.84 -18.11
N PRO A 169 -15.48 -35.58 -18.80
CA PRO A 169 -15.43 -35.66 -20.27
C PRO A 169 -15.56 -37.08 -20.81
N LYS A 170 -15.34 -38.12 -20.00
CA LYS A 170 -15.41 -39.53 -20.42
C LYS A 170 -16.82 -40.09 -20.28
N THR A 171 -17.51 -39.76 -19.19
CA THR A 171 -18.86 -40.30 -18.92
C THR A 171 -19.97 -39.35 -19.34
N GLY A 172 -19.69 -38.04 -19.39
CA GLY A 172 -20.70 -37.00 -19.59
C GLY A 172 -21.53 -36.69 -18.34
N GLU A 173 -21.21 -37.30 -17.20
CA GLU A 173 -21.92 -37.07 -15.94
C GLU A 173 -21.48 -35.77 -15.27
N VAL A 174 -22.43 -35.08 -14.63
CA VAL A 174 -22.16 -33.89 -13.81
C VAL A 174 -21.55 -34.34 -12.48
N ALA A 175 -20.28 -34.01 -12.27
CA ALA A 175 -19.55 -34.36 -11.06
C ALA A 175 -19.78 -33.36 -9.92
N TRP A 176 -20.09 -32.10 -10.26
CA TRP A 176 -20.38 -31.01 -9.34
C TRP A 176 -21.01 -29.84 -10.10
N LYS A 177 -21.70 -28.93 -9.40
CA LYS A 177 -22.31 -27.75 -10.00
C LYS A 177 -22.32 -26.59 -9.02
N ASP A 178 -22.34 -25.36 -9.52
CA ASP A 178 -22.42 -24.15 -8.71
C ASP A 178 -23.17 -23.03 -9.43
N LEU A 179 -23.82 -22.16 -8.66
CA LEU A 179 -24.39 -20.93 -9.17
C LEU A 179 -23.24 -19.99 -9.51
N CYS A 180 -23.16 -19.53 -10.75
CA CYS A 180 -22.10 -18.62 -11.16
C CYS A 180 -22.42 -18.01 -12.54
N ARG A 181 -22.00 -16.77 -12.78
CA ARG A 181 -22.11 -16.10 -14.09
C ARG A 181 -21.01 -16.55 -15.08
N GLY A 182 -19.80 -16.81 -14.57
CA GLY A 182 -18.58 -17.02 -15.33
C GLY A 182 -18.11 -15.78 -16.11
N PRO A 183 -17.27 -15.94 -17.15
CA PRO A 183 -16.88 -17.19 -17.79
C PRO A 183 -15.88 -18.04 -16.98
N HIS A 184 -15.72 -19.30 -17.39
CA HIS A 184 -14.76 -20.25 -16.84
C HIS A 184 -13.75 -20.73 -17.89
N LEU A 185 -12.65 -21.33 -17.43
CA LEU A 185 -11.74 -22.07 -18.29
C LEU A 185 -12.50 -23.21 -19.00
N PRO A 186 -12.08 -23.64 -20.20
CA PRO A 186 -12.71 -24.77 -20.89
C PRO A 186 -12.68 -26.10 -20.14
N SER A 187 -11.65 -26.31 -19.31
CA SER A 187 -11.48 -27.53 -18.52
C SER A 187 -10.63 -27.26 -17.30
N THR A 188 -10.94 -27.96 -16.20
CA THR A 188 -10.11 -28.01 -14.98
C THR A 188 -8.66 -28.40 -15.27
N ARG A 189 -8.37 -29.11 -16.38
CA ARG A 189 -7.01 -29.49 -16.78
C ARG A 189 -6.12 -28.27 -17.05
N MET A 190 -6.69 -27.17 -17.53
CA MET A 190 -5.95 -25.95 -17.89
C MET A 190 -5.42 -25.19 -16.67
N ILE A 191 -5.97 -25.43 -15.48
CA ILE A 191 -5.44 -24.91 -14.21
C ILE A 191 -4.02 -25.44 -13.94
N GLY A 192 -3.71 -26.66 -14.41
CA GLY A 192 -2.38 -27.23 -14.31
C GLY A 192 -1.90 -27.41 -12.86
N ASN A 193 -0.69 -26.92 -12.58
CA ASN A 193 -0.05 -27.00 -11.27
C ASN A 193 0.51 -25.64 -10.80
N GLY A 194 0.02 -24.54 -11.39
CA GLY A 194 0.37 -23.16 -11.06
C GLY A 194 -0.50 -22.56 -9.96
N TRP A 195 -1.02 -23.36 -9.03
CA TRP A 195 -1.90 -22.89 -7.95
C TRP A 195 -1.43 -23.35 -6.56
N ALA A 196 -1.84 -22.63 -5.52
CA ALA A 196 -1.60 -22.99 -4.12
C ALA A 196 -2.71 -22.47 -3.21
N LEU A 197 -3.08 -23.24 -2.19
CA LEU A 197 -3.86 -22.75 -1.04
C LEU A 197 -2.93 -22.02 -0.07
N MET A 198 -3.38 -20.87 0.42
CA MET A 198 -2.53 -19.90 1.12
C MET A 198 -2.82 -19.86 2.62
N ARG A 199 -4.05 -19.50 3.02
CA ARG A 199 -4.44 -19.34 4.42
C ARG A 199 -5.94 -19.50 4.60
N VAL A 200 -6.34 -19.78 5.84
CA VAL A 200 -7.74 -19.75 6.30
C VAL A 200 -7.95 -18.46 7.10
N ALA A 201 -9.13 -17.85 6.97
CA ALA A 201 -9.56 -16.73 7.80
C ALA A 201 -11.05 -16.87 8.16
N ALA A 202 -11.49 -16.21 9.23
CA ALA A 202 -12.91 -16.01 9.47
C ALA A 202 -13.41 -14.84 8.62
N ALA A 203 -14.60 -14.98 8.05
CA ALA A 203 -15.32 -13.92 7.35
C ALA A 203 -16.75 -13.85 7.89
N TYR A 204 -17.45 -12.76 7.60
CA TYR A 204 -18.88 -12.68 7.85
C TYR A 204 -19.62 -12.60 6.52
N TRP A 205 -20.74 -13.29 6.42
CA TRP A 205 -21.58 -13.25 5.21
C TRP A 205 -21.93 -11.80 4.86
N ARG A 206 -21.68 -11.40 3.60
CA ARG A 206 -21.90 -10.04 3.09
C ARG A 206 -21.21 -8.94 3.91
N GLY A 207 -20.04 -9.26 4.49
CA GLY A 207 -19.18 -8.31 5.19
C GLY A 207 -19.73 -7.73 6.51
N SER A 208 -20.85 -8.25 7.02
CA SER A 208 -21.54 -7.72 8.19
C SER A 208 -21.41 -8.64 9.40
N GLU A 209 -20.85 -8.13 10.51
CA GLU A 209 -20.73 -8.86 11.79
C GLU A 209 -22.07 -9.33 12.38
N LYS A 210 -23.20 -8.83 11.87
CA LYS A 210 -24.55 -9.26 12.25
C LYS A 210 -24.98 -10.56 11.59
N ASN A 211 -24.26 -10.97 10.53
CA ASN A 211 -24.59 -12.15 9.74
C ASN A 211 -23.77 -13.37 10.22
N PRO A 212 -24.11 -14.60 9.77
CA PRO A 212 -23.35 -15.79 10.11
C PRO A 212 -21.85 -15.64 9.80
N GLN A 213 -21.03 -16.16 10.70
CA GLN A 213 -19.59 -16.25 10.49
C GLN A 213 -19.29 -17.44 9.58
N LEU A 214 -18.53 -17.19 8.52
CA LEU A 214 -18.07 -18.18 7.55
C LEU A 214 -16.56 -18.41 7.68
N GLN A 215 -16.09 -19.51 7.12
CA GLN A 215 -14.68 -19.82 6.97
C GLN A 215 -14.23 -19.54 5.53
N ARG A 216 -13.27 -18.64 5.39
CA ARG A 216 -12.68 -18.24 4.11
C ARG A 216 -11.38 -18.97 3.86
N ILE A 217 -11.27 -19.66 2.73
CA ILE A 217 -9.99 -20.20 2.26
C ILE A 217 -9.46 -19.31 1.13
N TYR A 218 -8.24 -18.79 1.29
CA TYR A 218 -7.53 -18.03 0.27
C TYR A 218 -6.64 -18.96 -0.57
N GLY A 219 -6.61 -18.73 -1.88
CA GLY A 219 -5.72 -19.41 -2.83
C GLY A 219 -5.16 -18.46 -3.88
N THR A 220 -4.16 -18.92 -4.62
CA THR A 220 -3.59 -18.21 -5.78
C THR A 220 -3.50 -19.16 -6.98
N ALA A 221 -3.58 -18.62 -8.19
CA ALA A 221 -3.46 -19.38 -9.44
C ALA A 221 -2.77 -18.54 -10.52
N TRP A 222 -1.87 -19.19 -11.25
CA TRP A 222 -1.00 -18.65 -12.29
C TRP A 222 -0.97 -19.61 -13.49
N PRO A 223 -0.79 -19.09 -14.73
CA PRO A 223 -0.73 -19.92 -15.93
C PRO A 223 0.33 -21.03 -15.84
N THR A 224 1.44 -20.77 -15.16
CA THR A 224 2.55 -21.73 -15.01
C THR A 224 3.01 -21.93 -13.56
N LYS A 225 3.71 -23.05 -13.33
CA LYS A 225 4.36 -23.33 -12.03
C LYS A 225 5.49 -22.36 -11.71
N ASP A 226 6.17 -21.84 -12.73
CA ASP A 226 7.29 -20.92 -12.52
C ASP A 226 6.78 -19.54 -12.09
N GLU A 227 5.70 -19.02 -12.67
CA GLU A 227 5.03 -17.81 -12.19
C GLU A 227 4.49 -17.96 -10.75
N LEU A 228 3.94 -19.13 -10.39
CA LEU A 228 3.57 -19.41 -9.00
C LEU A 228 4.79 -19.32 -8.08
N ARG A 229 5.93 -19.90 -8.46
CA ARG A 229 7.16 -19.85 -7.67
C ARG A 229 7.68 -18.42 -7.53
N GLU A 230 7.63 -17.64 -8.61
CA GLU A 230 8.00 -16.22 -8.57
C GLU A 230 7.09 -15.44 -7.62
N TYR A 231 5.78 -15.67 -7.66
CA TYR A 231 4.84 -15.06 -6.72
C TYR A 231 5.12 -15.46 -5.27
N GLN A 232 5.34 -16.75 -5.01
CA GLN A 232 5.68 -17.24 -3.67
C GLN A 232 7.01 -16.65 -3.17
N HIS A 233 8.01 -16.55 -4.04
CA HIS A 233 9.28 -15.90 -3.71
C HIS A 233 9.07 -14.40 -3.39
N ARG A 234 8.22 -13.68 -4.13
CA ARG A 234 7.85 -12.29 -3.80
C ARG A 234 7.18 -12.18 -2.43
N LEU A 235 6.31 -13.13 -2.06
CA LEU A 235 5.68 -13.16 -0.73
C LEU A 235 6.69 -13.46 0.39
N GLU A 236 7.61 -14.39 0.19
CA GLU A 236 8.69 -14.69 1.14
C GLU A 236 9.61 -13.48 1.34
N GLU A 237 9.98 -12.80 0.25
CA GLU A 237 10.76 -11.56 0.29
C GLU A 237 10.01 -10.44 1.02
N ALA A 238 8.71 -10.26 0.75
CA ALA A 238 7.87 -9.28 1.45
C ALA A 238 7.78 -9.59 2.95
N ALA A 239 7.59 -10.85 3.33
CA ALA A 239 7.54 -11.28 4.74
C ALA A 239 8.88 -11.09 5.45
N ARG A 240 10.01 -11.27 4.75
CA ARG A 240 11.36 -10.98 5.28
C ARG A 240 11.58 -9.47 5.48
N ARG A 241 10.95 -8.64 4.66
CA ARG A 241 11.05 -7.18 4.67
C ARG A 241 10.04 -6.50 5.57
N ASP A 242 9.11 -7.24 6.19
CA ASP A 242 8.08 -6.69 7.07
C ASP A 242 8.70 -5.81 8.16
N HIS A 243 8.35 -4.52 8.15
CA HIS A 243 8.91 -3.55 9.08
C HIS A 243 8.63 -3.89 10.53
N ARG A 244 7.58 -4.64 10.87
CA ARG A 244 7.28 -5.05 12.25
C ARG A 244 8.29 -6.07 12.75
N LYS A 245 8.66 -7.02 11.89
CA LYS A 245 9.69 -8.01 12.18
C LYS A 245 11.05 -7.34 12.27
N LEU A 246 11.43 -6.57 11.26
CA LEU A 246 12.71 -5.86 11.22
C LEU A 246 12.83 -4.82 12.33
N GLY A 247 11.74 -4.10 12.64
CA GLY A 247 11.68 -3.10 13.69
C GLY A 247 11.98 -3.69 15.07
N ALA A 248 11.50 -4.90 15.35
CA ALA A 248 11.85 -5.63 16.56
C ALA A 248 13.29 -6.18 16.53
N GLU A 249 13.71 -6.81 15.42
CA GLU A 249 15.05 -7.40 15.27
C GLU A 249 16.19 -6.35 15.36
N LEU A 250 15.92 -5.13 14.88
CA LEU A 250 16.87 -4.01 14.84
C LEU A 250 16.66 -3.00 15.97
N ASP A 251 15.75 -3.26 16.90
CA ASP A 251 15.45 -2.37 18.04
C ASP A 251 15.08 -0.94 17.62
N LEU A 252 14.19 -0.81 16.62
CA LEU A 252 13.78 0.48 16.05
C LEU A 252 12.56 1.06 16.76
N PHE A 253 11.54 0.25 16.99
CA PHE A 253 10.27 0.68 17.60
C PHE A 253 9.48 -0.51 18.16
N SER A 254 8.49 -0.20 18.99
CA SER A 254 7.54 -1.17 19.54
C SER A 254 6.12 -0.60 19.65
N PHE A 255 5.16 -1.46 19.98
CA PHE A 255 3.77 -1.12 20.29
C PHE A 255 3.39 -1.73 21.65
N PRO A 256 3.75 -1.08 22.78
CA PRO A 256 3.39 -1.56 24.11
C PRO A 256 1.87 -1.58 24.30
N GLU A 257 1.34 -2.68 24.85
CA GLU A 257 -0.10 -2.86 25.06
C GLU A 257 -0.67 -1.78 26.01
N GLU A 258 0.14 -1.35 26.98
CA GLU A 258 -0.21 -0.35 28.00
C GLU A 258 -0.48 1.04 27.42
N ILE A 259 0.08 1.36 26.25
CA ILE A 259 -0.14 2.65 25.57
C ILE A 259 -1.40 2.59 24.69
N GLY A 260 -1.69 1.44 24.12
CA GLY A 260 -2.83 1.20 23.24
C GLY A 260 -2.47 1.05 21.76
N SER A 261 -3.38 0.42 21.02
CA SER A 261 -3.17 0.06 19.61
C SER A 261 -2.99 1.28 18.70
N GLY A 262 -2.02 1.18 17.77
CA GLY A 262 -1.74 2.19 16.76
C GLY A 262 -0.94 3.39 17.27
N LEU A 263 -0.26 3.25 18.40
CA LEU A 263 0.58 4.30 19.00
C LEU A 263 2.03 3.77 19.12
N PRO A 264 2.88 4.00 18.12
CA PRO A 264 4.25 3.47 18.12
C PRO A 264 5.15 4.19 19.13
N VAL A 265 6.09 3.45 19.71
CA VAL A 265 7.20 3.98 20.52
C VAL A 265 8.50 3.76 19.78
N PHE A 266 9.19 4.84 19.39
CA PHE A 266 10.50 4.76 18.76
C PHE A 266 11.59 4.60 19.82
N HIS A 267 12.39 3.55 19.67
CA HIS A 267 13.55 3.25 20.51
C HIS A 267 14.75 4.09 20.08
N PRO A 268 15.88 4.13 20.80
CA PRO A 268 17.00 5.02 20.45
C PRO A 268 17.47 4.90 19.00
N LYS A 269 17.57 3.69 18.44
CA LYS A 269 17.98 3.48 17.05
C LYS A 269 16.94 3.97 16.05
N GLY A 270 15.65 3.69 16.28
CA GLY A 270 14.59 4.25 15.44
C GLY A 270 14.44 5.76 15.60
N GLY A 271 14.68 6.29 16.80
CA GLY A 271 14.69 7.73 17.09
C GLY A 271 15.74 8.48 16.29
N VAL A 272 16.92 7.89 16.06
CA VAL A 272 17.94 8.45 15.16
C VAL A 272 17.41 8.57 13.74
N ILE A 273 16.89 7.48 13.16
CA ILE A 273 16.37 7.49 11.79
C ILE A 273 15.23 8.52 11.66
N LYS A 274 14.29 8.53 12.62
CA LYS A 274 13.18 9.50 12.68
C LYS A 274 13.69 10.94 12.71
N ARG A 275 14.70 11.24 13.54
CA ARG A 275 15.32 12.58 13.61
C ARG A 275 15.99 12.94 12.28
N GLU A 276 16.75 12.04 11.66
CA GLU A 276 17.39 12.32 10.37
C GLU A 276 16.36 12.66 9.28
N MET A 277 15.22 11.95 9.26
CA MET A 277 14.10 12.26 8.36
C MET A 277 13.52 13.66 8.66
N GLU A 278 13.26 13.97 9.92
CA GLU A 278 12.73 15.27 10.36
C GLU A 278 13.68 16.43 10.03
N ASP A 279 14.97 16.28 10.35
CA ASP A 279 15.96 17.31 10.10
C ASP A 279 16.17 17.56 8.61
N TYR A 280 16.20 16.49 7.80
CA TYR A 280 16.24 16.60 6.34
C TYR A 280 15.04 17.38 5.81
N VAL A 281 13.82 16.95 6.14
CA VAL A 281 12.62 17.53 5.53
C VAL A 281 12.37 18.95 6.02
N ARG A 282 12.69 19.26 7.28
CA ARG A 282 12.65 20.62 7.83
C ARG A 282 13.59 21.55 7.05
N ARG A 283 14.84 21.12 6.84
CA ARG A 283 15.83 21.91 6.08
C ARG A 283 15.36 22.15 4.65
N ARG A 284 14.90 21.10 3.96
CA ARG A 284 14.39 21.22 2.58
C ARG A 284 13.18 22.15 2.50
N HIS A 285 12.22 22.07 3.42
CA HIS A 285 11.09 23.01 3.45
C HIS A 285 11.54 24.47 3.56
N ILE A 286 12.54 24.76 4.42
CA ILE A 286 13.09 26.12 4.56
C ILE A 286 13.76 26.58 3.26
N GLU A 287 14.54 25.71 2.61
CA GLU A 287 15.19 25.98 1.32
C GLU A 287 14.17 26.25 0.19
N GLU A 288 13.03 25.56 0.21
CA GLU A 288 11.91 25.74 -0.74
C GLU A 288 10.98 26.92 -0.36
N GLY A 289 11.34 27.72 0.65
CA GLY A 289 10.65 28.95 1.02
C GLY A 289 9.42 28.78 1.93
N PHE A 290 9.31 27.65 2.63
CA PHE A 290 8.26 27.44 3.63
C PHE A 290 8.60 28.13 4.95
N GLN A 291 7.58 28.66 5.61
CA GLN A 291 7.68 29.20 6.96
C GLN A 291 7.25 28.13 7.97
N TYR A 292 8.16 27.80 8.88
CA TYR A 292 7.89 26.83 9.94
C TYR A 292 6.91 27.41 10.98
N VAL A 293 5.79 26.72 11.19
CA VAL A 293 4.76 27.09 12.16
C VAL A 293 4.50 25.92 13.13
N SER A 294 3.71 26.17 14.17
CA SER A 294 3.26 25.14 15.10
C SER A 294 1.88 25.47 15.62
N THR A 295 1.02 24.45 15.67
CA THR A 295 -0.37 24.55 16.12
C THR A 295 -0.68 23.52 17.22
N PRO A 296 -1.61 23.82 18.15
CA PRO A 296 -1.99 22.90 19.23
C PRO A 296 -2.52 21.54 18.75
N HIS A 297 -2.45 20.51 19.60
CA HIS A 297 -3.02 19.18 19.31
C HIS A 297 -4.53 19.07 19.55
N ILE A 298 -5.12 20.02 20.27
CA ILE A 298 -6.51 20.01 20.70
C ILE A 298 -7.14 21.37 20.45
N THR A 299 -8.37 21.42 19.95
CA THR A 299 -9.10 22.67 19.73
C THR A 299 -10.61 22.48 19.83
N LYS A 300 -11.35 23.58 19.87
CA LYS A 300 -12.83 23.59 19.96
C LYS A 300 -13.47 23.00 18.69
N SER A 301 -14.62 22.35 18.84
CA SER A 301 -15.42 21.79 17.74
C SER A 301 -15.63 22.78 16.59
N HIS A 302 -15.86 24.06 16.92
CA HIS A 302 -16.12 25.12 15.96
C HIS A 302 -15.04 25.26 14.88
N VAL A 303 -13.76 25.03 15.19
CA VAL A 303 -12.69 25.09 14.19
C VAL A 303 -12.83 23.95 13.14
N PHE A 304 -13.29 22.78 13.58
CA PHE A 304 -13.56 21.64 12.69
C PHE A 304 -14.89 21.79 11.94
N GLU A 305 -15.86 22.52 12.50
CA GLU A 305 -17.09 22.89 11.79
C GLU A 305 -16.78 23.86 10.63
N LEU A 306 -16.00 24.93 10.89
CA LEU A 306 -15.61 25.91 9.86
C LEU A 306 -14.83 25.27 8.71
N SER A 307 -13.94 24.33 9.01
CA SER A 307 -13.18 23.60 7.98
C SER A 307 -14.01 22.54 7.25
N GLY A 308 -15.19 22.20 7.76
CA GLY A 308 -16.02 21.12 7.22
C GLY A 308 -15.58 19.71 7.64
N HIS A 309 -14.61 19.55 8.54
CA HIS A 309 -14.18 18.23 8.98
C HIS A 309 -15.12 17.58 9.99
N LEU A 310 -15.69 18.34 10.93
CA LEU A 310 -16.59 17.72 11.90
C LEU A 310 -17.85 17.12 11.24
N PRO A 311 -18.52 17.77 10.28
CA PRO A 311 -19.68 17.18 9.62
C PRO A 311 -19.39 15.92 8.79
N TYR A 312 -18.16 15.74 8.27
CA TYR A 312 -17.83 14.66 7.32
C TYR A 312 -16.91 13.58 7.89
N TYR A 313 -16.10 13.90 8.90
CA TYR A 313 -15.08 13.02 9.47
C TYR A 313 -15.32 12.67 10.95
N LYS A 314 -16.44 13.08 11.57
CA LYS A 314 -16.71 12.84 13.00
C LYS A 314 -16.42 11.41 13.44
N ASP A 315 -16.87 10.43 12.67
CA ASP A 315 -16.74 9.00 12.99
C ASP A 315 -15.29 8.48 12.91
N THR A 316 -14.40 9.25 12.29
CA THR A 316 -12.95 8.96 12.16
C THR A 316 -12.09 9.88 13.02
N MET A 317 -12.69 10.77 13.80
CA MET A 317 -12.02 11.59 14.80
C MET A 317 -12.11 10.93 16.18
N PHE A 318 -11.12 11.16 17.03
CA PHE A 318 -11.23 10.74 18.43
C PHE A 318 -12.44 11.43 19.09
N PRO A 319 -13.15 10.75 20.01
CA PRO A 319 -14.30 11.32 20.69
C PRO A 319 -13.98 12.67 21.35
N PRO A 320 -14.96 13.59 21.43
CA PRO A 320 -14.74 14.88 22.08
C PRO A 320 -14.44 14.72 23.57
N MET A 321 -13.66 15.66 24.08
CA MET A 321 -13.53 15.95 25.50
C MET A 321 -14.44 17.13 25.85
N GLU A 322 -15.26 16.99 26.88
CA GLU A 322 -16.10 18.08 27.37
C GLU A 322 -15.32 18.96 28.36
N LEU A 323 -15.30 20.26 28.11
CA LEU A 323 -14.72 21.26 29.00
C LEU A 323 -15.59 22.51 29.02
N GLU A 324 -16.13 22.88 30.19
CA GLU A 324 -16.89 24.13 30.40
C GLU A 324 -17.99 24.39 29.34
N ASN A 325 -18.84 23.38 29.08
CA ASN A 325 -19.90 23.41 28.06
C ASN A 325 -19.41 23.59 26.61
N SER A 326 -18.14 23.29 26.34
CA SER A 326 -17.57 23.23 24.99
C SER A 326 -17.03 21.83 24.70
N GLU A 327 -17.20 21.37 23.46
CA GLU A 327 -16.54 20.18 22.96
C GLU A 327 -15.16 20.52 22.41
N TYR A 328 -14.15 19.79 22.84
CA TYR A 328 -12.79 19.85 22.33
C TYR A 328 -12.44 18.53 21.65
N TYR A 329 -11.80 18.61 20.49
CA TYR A 329 -11.34 17.45 19.74
C TYR A 329 -9.82 17.47 19.61
N LEU A 330 -9.22 16.28 19.68
CA LEU A 330 -7.86 16.09 19.15
C LEU A 330 -7.89 16.36 17.66
N LYS A 331 -6.87 17.05 17.14
CA LYS A 331 -6.80 17.35 15.71
C LYS A 331 -6.56 16.08 14.90
N ALA A 332 -7.39 15.85 13.89
CA ALA A 332 -7.19 14.78 12.91
C ALA A 332 -6.43 15.26 11.65
N MET A 333 -6.20 16.58 11.55
CA MET A 333 -5.47 17.27 10.48
C MET A 333 -5.03 18.68 10.93
N ASN A 334 -4.06 19.27 10.23
CA ASN A 334 -3.43 20.53 10.63
C ASN A 334 -4.01 21.77 9.93
N CYS A 335 -4.59 21.60 8.74
CA CYS A 335 -5.14 22.69 7.91
C CYS A 335 -6.01 23.72 8.64
N PRO A 336 -6.96 23.34 9.53
CA PRO A 336 -7.89 24.30 10.10
C PRO A 336 -7.19 25.37 10.96
N MET A 337 -6.10 24.99 11.64
CA MET A 337 -5.37 25.89 12.52
C MET A 337 -4.37 26.77 11.75
N GLN A 338 -3.80 26.29 10.66
CA GLN A 338 -2.96 27.12 9.79
C GLN A 338 -3.76 28.23 9.08
N ASN A 339 -5.04 27.99 8.78
CA ASN A 339 -5.94 29.04 8.30
C ASN A 339 -6.11 30.20 9.29
N LEU A 340 -6.06 29.92 10.61
CA LEU A 340 -6.06 30.97 11.62
C LEU A 340 -4.76 31.78 11.62
N ILE A 341 -3.62 31.15 11.31
CA ILE A 341 -2.34 31.84 11.13
C ILE A 341 -2.39 32.74 9.89
N TYR A 342 -2.94 32.26 8.77
CA TYR A 342 -3.14 33.07 7.57
C TYR A 342 -3.96 34.32 7.90
N ARG A 343 -5.13 34.13 8.53
CA ARG A 343 -6.12 35.16 8.86
C ARG A 343 -5.66 36.18 9.92
N SER A 344 -4.61 35.87 10.68
CA SER A 344 -4.13 36.72 11.80
C SER A 344 -3.75 38.16 11.40
N ARG A 345 -3.43 38.40 10.12
CA ARG A 345 -3.16 39.74 9.58
C ARG A 345 -3.60 39.84 8.12
N GLY A 346 -3.84 41.06 7.65
CA GLY A 346 -4.13 41.34 6.25
C GLY A 346 -2.99 40.89 5.33
N ARG A 347 -3.34 40.39 4.14
CA ARG A 347 -2.43 39.87 3.12
C ARG A 347 -2.58 40.65 1.83
N SER A 348 -1.49 40.94 1.14
CA SER A 348 -1.46 41.46 -0.23
C SER A 348 -1.19 40.32 -1.21
N TYR A 349 -1.62 40.46 -2.47
CA TYR A 349 -1.20 39.56 -3.55
C TYR A 349 0.33 39.41 -3.66
N ARG A 350 1.09 40.42 -3.21
CA ARG A 350 2.56 40.40 -3.17
C ARG A 350 3.14 39.51 -2.07
N ASP A 351 2.34 39.16 -1.07
CA ASP A 351 2.72 38.20 -0.03
C ASP A 351 2.55 36.75 -0.51
N LEU A 352 1.91 36.53 -1.67
CA LEU A 352 1.66 35.19 -2.24
C LEU A 352 2.67 34.89 -3.36
N PRO A 353 3.19 33.65 -3.46
CA PRO A 353 2.79 32.45 -2.71
C PRO A 353 3.28 32.48 -1.25
N LEU A 354 2.38 32.16 -0.31
CA LEU A 354 2.69 32.03 1.12
C LEU A 354 2.60 30.56 1.51
N ARG A 355 3.67 30.01 2.10
CA ARG A 355 3.76 28.58 2.42
C ARG A 355 3.99 28.36 3.90
N PHE A 356 3.12 27.61 4.55
CA PHE A 356 3.30 27.17 5.94
C PHE A 356 3.62 25.69 6.00
N PHE A 357 4.48 25.31 6.94
CA PHE A 357 4.87 23.92 7.18
C PHE A 357 4.97 23.67 8.69
N GLU A 358 4.48 22.52 9.15
CA GLU A 358 4.69 22.06 10.53
C GLU A 358 4.89 20.54 10.60
N PHE A 359 5.57 20.07 11.64
CA PHE A 359 5.48 18.66 12.06
C PHE A 359 4.18 18.44 12.83
N GLY A 360 3.10 18.31 12.08
CA GLY A 360 1.75 18.28 12.63
C GLY A 360 1.36 16.89 13.11
N THR A 361 1.47 16.65 14.42
CA THR A 361 0.99 15.40 15.01
C THR A 361 -0.53 15.42 15.14
N VAL A 362 -1.17 14.46 14.48
CA VAL A 362 -2.62 14.30 14.37
C VAL A 362 -3.06 12.92 14.87
N TYR A 363 -4.33 12.83 15.23
CA TYR A 363 -4.93 11.65 15.81
C TYR A 363 -6.17 11.24 15.01
N ARG A 364 -6.17 10.01 14.48
CA ARG A 364 -7.28 9.44 13.72
C ARG A 364 -7.84 8.21 14.42
N TYR A 365 -9.15 8.14 14.54
CA TYR A 365 -9.87 7.03 15.17
C TYR A 365 -10.00 5.85 14.19
N GLU A 366 -8.85 5.26 13.85
CA GLU A 366 -8.82 4.03 13.04
C GLU A 366 -9.37 2.87 13.87
N LYS A 367 -10.26 2.07 13.26
CA LYS A 367 -10.79 0.85 13.87
C LYS A 367 -9.64 -0.09 14.23
N SER A 368 -9.74 -0.79 15.36
CA SER A 368 -8.65 -1.66 15.85
C SER A 368 -8.21 -2.71 14.82
N GLY A 369 -9.15 -3.26 14.05
CA GLY A 369 -8.87 -4.26 13.01
C GLY A 369 -8.14 -3.75 11.77
N VAL A 370 -7.99 -2.42 11.58
CA VAL A 370 -7.29 -1.85 10.42
C VAL A 370 -5.91 -1.26 10.77
N VAL A 371 -5.58 -1.16 12.06
CA VAL A 371 -4.24 -0.72 12.50
C VAL A 371 -3.20 -1.77 12.07
N GLN A 372 -2.12 -1.32 11.44
CA GLN A 372 -1.09 -2.20 10.89
C GLN A 372 0.29 -1.57 11.05
N GLY A 373 1.03 -2.01 12.06
CA GLY A 373 2.41 -1.55 12.31
C GLY A 373 2.53 -0.03 12.22
N LEU A 374 3.50 0.46 11.47
CA LEU A 374 3.70 1.88 11.18
C LEU A 374 2.94 2.36 9.92
N THR A 375 2.45 1.46 9.07
CA THR A 375 1.78 1.83 7.82
C THR A 375 0.36 2.36 8.04
N ARG A 376 -0.28 1.98 9.15
CA ARG A 376 -1.60 2.50 9.56
C ARG A 376 -1.69 2.59 11.08
N VAL A 377 -1.60 3.83 11.59
CA VAL A 377 -1.51 4.17 13.02
C VAL A 377 -2.61 5.17 13.41
N ARG A 378 -2.86 5.32 14.71
CA ARG A 378 -3.81 6.29 15.27
C ARG A 378 -3.18 7.63 15.60
N GLY A 379 -1.95 7.63 16.10
CA GLY A 379 -1.15 8.83 16.32
C GLY A 379 -0.05 8.88 15.27
N LEU A 380 -0.01 9.95 14.49
CA LEU A 380 0.99 10.14 13.44
C LEU A 380 1.45 11.58 13.34
N THR A 381 2.67 11.79 12.87
CA THR A 381 3.21 13.11 12.58
C THR A 381 3.41 13.25 11.08
N GLN A 382 2.78 14.26 10.51
CA GLN A 382 2.91 14.59 9.10
C GLN A 382 3.87 15.76 8.93
N ASP A 383 4.65 15.72 7.85
CA ASP A 383 5.40 16.86 7.36
C ASP A 383 4.47 17.79 6.56
N ASP A 384 3.37 18.18 7.21
CA ASP A 384 2.21 18.78 6.58
C ASP A 384 2.43 20.26 6.27
N SER A 385 1.87 20.69 5.13
CA SER A 385 2.08 22.04 4.65
C SER A 385 0.91 22.55 3.81
N HIS A 386 0.74 23.87 3.86
CA HIS A 386 -0.34 24.56 3.19
C HIS A 386 0.20 25.79 2.47
N SER A 387 0.06 25.79 1.15
CA SER A 387 0.40 26.93 0.30
C SER A 387 -0.87 27.73 0.00
N TYR A 388 -0.79 29.05 0.15
CA TYR A 388 -1.82 29.99 -0.21
C TYR A 388 -1.35 30.80 -1.42
N VAL A 389 -2.12 30.73 -2.50
CA VAL A 389 -1.74 31.28 -3.80
C VAL A 389 -2.91 31.97 -4.46
N THR A 390 -2.66 32.83 -5.44
CA THR A 390 -3.74 33.29 -6.34
C THR A 390 -4.13 32.17 -7.30
N PRO A 391 -5.34 32.19 -7.90
CA PRO A 391 -5.72 31.20 -8.91
C PRO A 391 -4.71 31.06 -10.06
N GLU A 392 -4.11 32.17 -10.49
CA GLU A 392 -3.12 32.20 -11.57
C GLU A 392 -1.77 31.59 -11.16
N GLN A 393 -1.44 31.62 -9.87
CA GLN A 393 -0.22 31.05 -9.31
C GLN A 393 -0.34 29.54 -9.05
N ALA A 394 -1.57 28.99 -8.95
CA ALA A 394 -1.80 27.61 -8.54
C ALA A 394 -1.08 26.55 -9.40
N PRO A 395 -1.07 26.62 -10.76
CA PRO A 395 -0.36 25.62 -11.57
C PRO A 395 1.15 25.58 -11.28
N ALA A 396 1.80 26.74 -11.14
CA ALA A 396 3.23 26.83 -10.85
C ALA A 396 3.57 26.34 -9.44
N GLU A 397 2.70 26.58 -8.47
CA GLU A 397 2.88 26.08 -7.10
C GLU A 397 2.74 24.56 -7.03
N ILE A 398 1.76 23.96 -7.72
CA ILE A 398 1.58 22.50 -7.77
C ILE A 398 2.79 21.84 -8.44
N GLU A 399 3.31 22.43 -9.52
CA GLU A 399 4.52 21.94 -10.19
C GLU A 399 5.75 22.02 -9.28
N HIS A 400 5.92 23.12 -8.55
CA HIS A 400 6.97 23.27 -7.53
C HIS A 400 6.86 22.18 -6.44
N LEU A 401 5.66 21.96 -5.91
CA LEU A 401 5.40 20.93 -4.88
C LEU A 401 5.68 19.53 -5.41
N LEU A 402 5.27 19.21 -6.64
CA LEU A 402 5.51 17.91 -7.26
C LEU A 402 7.02 17.65 -7.41
N ASN A 403 7.76 18.63 -7.92
CA ASN A 403 9.22 18.52 -8.06
C ASN A 403 9.91 18.37 -6.70
N PHE A 404 9.45 19.07 -5.67
CA PHE A 404 9.96 18.90 -4.31
C PHE A 404 9.72 17.48 -3.82
N VAL A 405 8.49 16.95 -3.93
CA VAL A 405 8.16 15.58 -3.53
C VAL A 405 9.07 14.57 -4.26
N LEU A 406 9.17 14.64 -5.58
CA LEU A 406 9.97 13.70 -6.38
C LEU A 406 11.45 13.76 -6.02
N GLY A 407 12.02 14.96 -5.86
CA GLY A 407 13.42 15.12 -5.44
C GLY A 407 13.68 14.56 -4.05
N LEU A 408 12.78 14.81 -3.11
CA LEU A 408 12.86 14.27 -1.75
C LEU A 408 12.76 12.74 -1.74
N LEU A 409 11.85 12.13 -2.51
CA LEU A 409 11.73 10.67 -2.55
C LEU A 409 12.98 10.01 -3.18
N ARG A 410 13.58 10.63 -4.21
CA ARG A 410 14.86 10.19 -4.81
C ARG A 410 16.01 10.21 -3.82
N ASP A 411 16.09 11.26 -2.99
CA ASP A 411 17.11 11.36 -1.94
C ASP A 411 17.02 10.23 -0.90
N PHE A 412 15.87 9.57 -0.79
CA PHE A 412 15.63 8.40 0.05
C PHE A 412 15.70 7.06 -0.72
N GLY A 413 16.11 7.07 -1.99
CA GLY A 413 16.34 5.88 -2.82
C GLY A 413 15.11 5.35 -3.56
N LEU A 414 14.02 6.12 -3.63
CA LEU A 414 12.86 5.77 -4.44
C LEU A 414 12.94 6.49 -5.79
N GLU A 415 12.86 5.75 -6.90
CA GLU A 415 13.06 6.33 -8.24
C GLU A 415 11.94 6.03 -9.24
N ASP A 416 11.16 4.97 -9.00
CA ASP A 416 10.08 4.52 -9.87
C ASP A 416 8.74 5.10 -9.39
N PHE A 417 8.24 6.11 -10.12
CA PHE A 417 7.04 6.85 -9.77
C PHE A 417 6.00 6.82 -10.88
N TYR A 418 4.73 6.85 -10.47
CA TYR A 418 3.61 7.24 -11.30
C TYR A 418 2.64 8.10 -10.49
N LEU A 419 1.71 8.76 -11.17
CA LEU A 419 0.74 9.67 -10.57
C LEU A 419 -0.67 9.09 -10.67
N GLU A 420 -1.46 9.32 -9.63
CA GLU A 420 -2.89 9.09 -9.66
C GLU A 420 -3.63 10.42 -9.54
N LEU A 421 -4.55 10.71 -10.47
CA LEU A 421 -5.44 11.86 -10.42
C LEU A 421 -6.76 11.44 -9.81
N SER A 422 -6.96 11.80 -8.55
CA SER A 422 -8.22 11.50 -7.86
C SER A 422 -9.25 12.60 -8.10
N THR A 423 -10.39 12.22 -8.68
CA THR A 423 -11.52 13.12 -8.98
C THR A 423 -12.74 12.79 -8.13
N ARG A 424 -13.77 13.64 -8.18
CA ARG A 424 -15.05 13.32 -7.56
C ARG A 424 -15.74 12.15 -8.28
N ASP A 425 -16.62 11.49 -7.54
CA ASP A 425 -17.62 10.57 -8.06
C ASP A 425 -18.96 11.30 -8.06
N ASP A 426 -19.53 11.50 -9.25
CA ASP A 426 -20.76 12.25 -9.44
C ASP A 426 -21.99 11.56 -8.80
N ALA A 427 -21.88 10.28 -8.43
CA ALA A 427 -22.92 9.54 -7.71
C ALA A 427 -22.89 9.75 -6.19
N SER A 428 -21.92 10.50 -5.65
CA SER A 428 -21.73 10.66 -4.21
C SER A 428 -22.05 12.07 -3.69
N ASP A 429 -22.94 12.13 -2.69
CA ASP A 429 -23.29 13.38 -1.99
C ASP A 429 -22.17 13.90 -1.06
N LYS A 430 -21.01 13.24 -1.01
CA LYS A 430 -19.92 13.61 -0.11
C LYS A 430 -19.17 14.86 -0.57
N PHE A 431 -19.21 15.22 -1.86
CA PHE A 431 -18.38 16.28 -2.44
C PHE A 431 -19.04 17.66 -2.34
N LYS A 432 -18.23 18.68 -2.04
CA LYS A 432 -18.65 20.10 -1.99
C LYS A 432 -18.09 20.89 -3.17
N GLY A 433 -18.64 22.08 -3.37
CA GLY A 433 -18.21 23.03 -4.40
C GLY A 433 -19.05 22.96 -5.67
N SER A 434 -18.93 23.97 -6.52
CA SER A 434 -19.60 24.02 -7.82
C SER A 434 -18.90 23.13 -8.85
N ASP A 435 -19.62 22.76 -9.91
CA ASP A 435 -19.03 22.03 -11.05
C ASP A 435 -17.86 22.79 -11.68
N GLU A 436 -17.96 24.11 -11.76
CA GLU A 436 -16.89 24.98 -12.25
C GLU A 436 -15.64 24.91 -11.37
N GLN A 437 -15.78 24.90 -10.04
CA GLN A 437 -14.64 24.76 -9.13
C GLN A 437 -13.93 23.42 -9.31
N TRP A 438 -14.70 22.33 -9.46
CA TRP A 438 -14.16 21.00 -9.73
C TRP A 438 -13.45 20.91 -11.08
N GLU A 439 -14.05 21.47 -12.12
CA GLU A 439 -13.46 21.49 -13.46
C GLU A 439 -12.13 22.24 -13.47
N ILE A 440 -12.10 23.46 -12.92
CA ILE A 440 -10.88 24.28 -12.84
C ILE A 440 -9.79 23.55 -12.05
N ALA A 441 -10.10 23.09 -10.83
CA ALA A 441 -9.12 22.44 -9.97
C ALA A 441 -8.58 21.14 -10.58
N THR A 442 -9.45 20.34 -11.22
CA THR A 442 -9.07 19.07 -11.85
C THR A 442 -8.20 19.32 -13.08
N ASN A 443 -8.54 20.31 -13.91
CA ASN A 443 -7.76 20.65 -15.10
C ASN A 443 -6.36 21.18 -14.72
N VAL A 444 -6.26 22.05 -13.70
CA VAL A 444 -4.96 22.52 -13.20
C VAL A 444 -4.07 21.36 -12.78
N LEU A 445 -4.61 20.41 -12.01
CA LEU A 445 -3.86 19.22 -11.59
C LEU A 445 -3.49 18.34 -12.79
N ARG A 446 -4.43 18.04 -13.69
CA ARG A 446 -4.19 17.23 -14.88
C ARG A 446 -3.07 17.79 -15.74
N GLU A 447 -3.12 19.09 -16.07
CA GLU A 447 -2.10 19.74 -16.88
C GLU A 447 -0.70 19.65 -16.25
N VAL A 448 -0.59 19.89 -14.94
CA VAL A 448 0.70 19.79 -14.24
C VAL A 448 1.20 18.34 -14.22
N ALA A 449 0.32 17.38 -13.98
CA ALA A 449 0.65 15.97 -13.98
C ALA A 449 1.14 15.50 -15.36
N GLU A 450 0.44 15.85 -16.44
CA GLU A 450 0.82 15.51 -17.81
C GLU A 450 2.16 16.16 -18.21
N ARG A 451 2.39 17.43 -17.83
CA ARG A 451 3.68 18.11 -18.08
C ARG A 451 4.86 17.46 -17.36
N SER A 452 4.63 16.75 -16.25
CA SER A 452 5.70 16.06 -15.51
C SER A 452 6.32 14.90 -16.31
N GLY A 453 5.60 14.38 -17.32
CA GLY A 453 6.02 13.21 -18.11
C GLY A 453 5.86 11.87 -17.39
N LEU A 454 5.33 11.86 -16.17
CA LEU A 454 4.98 10.63 -15.44
C LEU A 454 3.67 10.05 -15.97
N GLU A 455 3.53 8.72 -15.87
CA GLU A 455 2.26 8.04 -16.12
C GLU A 455 1.17 8.60 -15.18
N LEU A 456 0.01 8.92 -15.74
CA LEU A 456 -1.13 9.47 -15.01
C LEU A 456 -2.31 8.49 -15.08
N VAL A 457 -2.65 7.92 -13.94
CA VAL A 457 -3.74 6.95 -13.79
C VAL A 457 -4.96 7.66 -13.20
N PRO A 458 -6.17 7.47 -13.76
CA PRO A 458 -7.40 8.03 -13.17
C PRO A 458 -7.81 7.28 -11.88
N ASP A 459 -8.22 8.02 -10.87
CA ASP A 459 -8.73 7.49 -9.59
C ASP A 459 -10.11 8.13 -9.24
N PRO A 460 -11.17 7.78 -9.97
CA PRO A 460 -12.50 8.37 -9.76
C PRO A 460 -13.04 8.02 -8.37
N GLY A 461 -13.54 9.02 -7.65
CA GLY A 461 -14.09 8.88 -6.30
C GLY A 461 -13.05 8.97 -5.17
N GLY A 462 -11.75 8.95 -5.49
CA GLY A 462 -10.65 9.01 -4.53
C GLY A 462 -10.33 10.41 -3.98
N ALA A 463 -10.95 11.46 -4.53
CA ALA A 463 -10.74 12.85 -4.09
C ALA A 463 -11.22 13.08 -2.63
N ALA A 464 -10.70 14.14 -1.99
CA ALA A 464 -11.31 14.60 -0.74
C ALA A 464 -12.61 15.33 -1.03
N PHE A 465 -13.44 15.51 0.00
CA PHE A 465 -14.72 16.19 -0.13
C PHE A 465 -14.61 17.63 -0.64
N TYR A 466 -13.46 18.28 -0.41
CA TYR A 466 -13.19 19.70 -0.71
C TYR A 466 -12.36 19.94 -1.98
N GLY A 467 -12.01 18.89 -2.73
CA GLY A 467 -11.36 19.07 -4.03
C GLY A 467 -10.48 17.91 -4.50
N PRO A 468 -10.04 17.97 -5.77
CA PRO A 468 -9.24 16.94 -6.41
C PRO A 468 -7.80 16.92 -5.90
N LYS A 469 -7.10 15.81 -6.12
CA LYS A 469 -5.70 15.64 -5.71
C LYS A 469 -4.89 14.84 -6.72
N ILE A 470 -3.59 15.09 -6.74
CA ILE A 470 -2.61 14.18 -7.35
C ILE A 470 -1.92 13.44 -6.20
N SER A 471 -1.86 12.12 -6.32
CA SER A 471 -1.08 11.27 -5.41
C SER A 471 0.16 10.75 -6.12
N VAL A 472 1.33 10.85 -5.47
CA VAL A 472 2.57 10.26 -5.98
C VAL A 472 2.65 8.83 -5.46
N GLN A 473 2.65 7.89 -6.39
CA GLN A 473 2.80 6.47 -6.14
C GLN A 473 4.26 6.08 -6.40
N ALA A 474 4.87 5.30 -5.51
CA ALA A 474 6.23 4.79 -5.68
C ALA A 474 6.25 3.27 -5.60
N ARG A 475 6.98 2.63 -6.51
CA ARG A 475 7.25 1.18 -6.44
C ARG A 475 8.51 0.93 -5.62
N ASP A 476 8.42 0.04 -4.62
CA ASP A 476 9.57 -0.35 -3.79
C ASP A 476 10.48 -1.38 -4.48
N ALA A 477 11.57 -1.76 -3.81
CA ALA A 477 12.59 -2.67 -4.34
C ALA A 477 12.08 -4.08 -4.71
N ILE A 478 10.85 -4.45 -4.33
CA ILE A 478 10.22 -5.73 -4.71
C ILE A 478 8.94 -5.52 -5.54
N GLY A 479 8.74 -4.31 -6.06
CA GLY A 479 7.65 -3.97 -6.98
C GLY A 479 6.31 -3.66 -6.32
N ARG A 480 6.26 -3.48 -4.99
CA ARG A 480 5.01 -3.08 -4.32
C ARG A 480 4.80 -1.57 -4.45
N THR A 481 3.57 -1.19 -4.76
CA THR A 481 3.18 0.22 -4.82
C THR A 481 2.84 0.77 -3.44
N TRP A 482 3.38 1.95 -3.15
CA TRP A 482 3.05 2.75 -1.99
C TRP A 482 2.61 4.13 -2.43
N GLN A 483 1.43 4.57 -1.98
CA GLN A 483 1.06 5.98 -2.07
C GLN A 483 1.95 6.78 -1.13
N MET A 484 2.83 7.63 -1.62
CA MET A 484 3.83 8.31 -0.79
C MET A 484 3.37 9.68 -0.34
N SER A 485 2.88 10.46 -1.29
CA SER A 485 2.63 11.88 -1.12
C SER A 485 1.33 12.28 -1.82
N THR A 486 0.81 13.44 -1.45
CA THR A 486 -0.41 13.98 -2.03
C THR A 486 -0.29 15.50 -2.15
N ILE A 487 -0.71 16.03 -3.29
CA ILE A 487 -0.89 17.46 -3.54
C ILE A 487 -2.35 17.67 -3.86
N GLN A 488 -3.04 18.47 -3.06
CA GLN A 488 -4.49 18.61 -3.12
C GLN A 488 -4.91 20.07 -3.22
N TYR A 489 -5.80 20.33 -4.17
CA TYR A 489 -6.39 21.65 -4.39
C TYR A 489 -7.65 21.78 -3.51
N ASP A 490 -7.69 22.77 -2.62
CA ASP A 490 -8.83 23.05 -1.73
C ASP A 490 -9.44 24.41 -2.04
N PHE A 491 -10.72 24.39 -2.44
CA PHE A 491 -11.54 25.57 -2.69
C PHE A 491 -12.59 25.82 -1.59
N ASN A 492 -12.70 24.96 -0.57
CA ASN A 492 -13.69 25.01 0.50
C ASN A 492 -13.16 25.69 1.77
N GLN A 493 -11.98 25.32 2.28
CA GLN A 493 -11.48 25.87 3.54
C GLN A 493 -11.21 27.38 3.50
N PRO A 494 -10.68 27.96 2.41
CA PRO A 494 -10.55 29.41 2.31
C PRO A 494 -11.88 30.15 2.54
N GLU A 495 -12.99 29.64 1.98
CA GLU A 495 -14.32 30.20 2.17
C GLU A 495 -14.79 30.05 3.62
N GLY A 496 -14.71 28.82 4.17
CA GLY A 496 -15.16 28.53 5.54
C GLY A 496 -14.48 29.37 6.63
N PHE A 497 -13.22 29.76 6.42
CA PHE A 497 -12.49 30.65 7.35
C PHE A 497 -12.57 32.14 6.99
N GLY A 498 -13.16 32.50 5.86
CA GLY A 498 -13.21 33.86 5.33
C GLY A 498 -11.82 34.40 5.00
N LEU A 499 -10.96 33.58 4.38
CA LEU A 499 -9.61 33.96 4.01
C LEU A 499 -9.64 34.91 2.81
N GLN A 500 -8.88 36.01 2.91
CA GLN A 500 -8.83 37.03 1.86
C GLN A 500 -7.43 37.64 1.73
N TYR A 501 -7.10 38.07 0.52
CA TYR A 501 -5.97 38.96 0.23
C TYR A 501 -6.43 40.17 -0.58
N THR A 502 -5.67 41.26 -0.53
CA THR A 502 -5.86 42.45 -1.37
C THR A 502 -5.15 42.26 -2.71
N ALA A 503 -5.93 42.19 -3.79
CA ALA A 503 -5.45 42.05 -5.16
C ALA A 503 -4.81 43.35 -5.70
N ALA A 504 -4.21 43.28 -6.89
CA ALA A 504 -3.49 44.41 -7.49
C ALA A 504 -4.40 45.61 -7.80
N ASP A 505 -5.68 45.37 -8.03
CA ASP A 505 -6.72 46.38 -8.26
C ASP A 505 -7.34 46.93 -6.96
N GLY A 506 -6.89 46.45 -5.80
CA GLY A 506 -7.41 46.83 -4.48
C GLY A 506 -8.65 46.04 -4.04
N THR A 507 -9.17 45.12 -4.85
CA THR A 507 -10.29 44.24 -4.45
C THR A 507 -9.83 43.18 -3.44
N HIS A 508 -10.76 42.70 -2.61
CA HIS A 508 -10.51 41.57 -1.73
C HIS A 508 -10.88 40.28 -2.47
N GLN A 509 -9.91 39.37 -2.60
CA GLN A 509 -10.04 38.10 -3.30
C GLN A 509 -9.74 36.95 -2.33
N GLN A 510 -10.34 35.79 -2.58
CA GLN A 510 -10.07 34.58 -1.81
C GLN A 510 -8.83 33.86 -2.37
N PRO A 511 -7.87 33.43 -1.53
CA PRO A 511 -6.75 32.62 -2.00
C PRO A 511 -7.20 31.20 -2.31
N VAL A 512 -6.47 30.55 -3.22
CA VAL A 512 -6.47 29.10 -3.37
C VAL A 512 -5.56 28.50 -2.30
N MET A 513 -6.00 27.40 -1.68
CA MET A 513 -5.22 26.65 -0.71
C MET A 513 -4.78 25.32 -1.34
N ILE A 514 -3.50 25.00 -1.23
CA ILE A 514 -2.94 23.72 -1.70
C ILE A 514 -2.36 22.99 -0.50
N HIS A 515 -2.88 21.80 -0.22
CA HIS A 515 -2.37 20.91 0.81
C HIS A 515 -1.27 20.05 0.22
N SER A 516 -0.18 19.86 0.96
CA SER A 516 0.80 18.84 0.62
C SER A 516 1.54 18.30 1.84
N ALA A 517 1.82 17.00 1.81
CA ALA A 517 2.76 16.33 2.71
C ALA A 517 3.72 15.52 1.86
N LYS A 518 5.04 15.56 2.12
CA LYS A 518 6.03 15.03 1.19
C LYS A 518 6.36 13.58 1.52
N PHE A 519 6.47 13.26 2.81
CA PHE A 519 6.50 11.87 3.28
C PHE A 519 5.10 11.28 3.49
N GLY A 520 4.09 12.14 3.62
CA GLY A 520 2.79 11.74 4.15
C GLY A 520 2.84 11.78 5.67
N SER A 521 3.04 10.63 6.32
CA SER A 521 3.39 10.57 7.74
C SER A 521 4.78 9.99 7.93
N ILE A 522 5.49 10.50 8.93
CA ILE A 522 6.84 10.06 9.27
C ILE A 522 6.81 8.57 9.65
N GLU A 523 5.81 8.13 10.41
CA GLU A 523 5.64 6.74 10.79
C GLU A 523 5.51 5.84 9.56
N ARG A 524 4.59 6.19 8.64
CA ARG A 524 4.35 5.38 7.45
C ARG A 524 5.56 5.35 6.54
N PHE A 525 6.19 6.49 6.30
CA PHE A 525 7.39 6.55 5.48
C PHE A 525 8.56 5.78 6.11
N PHE A 526 8.74 5.85 7.43
CA PHE A 526 9.71 5.02 8.15
C PHE A 526 9.46 3.53 7.92
N GLY A 527 8.19 3.10 8.03
CA GLY A 527 7.79 1.73 7.72
C GLY A 527 8.21 1.33 6.31
N VAL A 528 7.81 2.13 5.30
CA VAL A 528 8.16 1.90 3.89
C VAL A 528 9.67 1.82 3.67
N LEU A 529 10.46 2.75 4.24
CA LEU A 529 11.92 2.74 4.13
C LEU A 529 12.54 1.48 4.75
N THR A 530 12.02 1.06 5.89
CA THR A 530 12.48 -0.17 6.56
C THR A 530 12.30 -1.38 5.64
N GLU A 531 11.15 -1.47 4.93
CA GLU A 531 10.90 -2.59 4.02
C GLU A 531 11.68 -2.47 2.69
N HIS A 532 11.74 -1.25 2.14
CA HIS A 532 12.47 -0.94 0.91
C HIS A 532 13.94 -1.34 1.02
N TYR A 533 14.58 -0.96 2.13
CA TYR A 533 15.97 -1.32 2.41
C TYR A 533 16.15 -2.70 3.07
N ALA A 534 15.07 -3.40 3.37
CA ALA A 534 15.09 -4.57 4.25
C ALA A 534 15.86 -4.29 5.55
N GLY A 535 15.80 -3.07 6.10
CA GLY A 535 16.56 -2.63 7.28
C GLY A 535 18.05 -2.33 7.05
N ALA A 536 18.60 -2.56 5.86
CA ALA A 536 19.97 -2.21 5.49
C ALA A 536 20.05 -0.75 4.99
N PHE A 537 19.72 0.19 5.88
CA PHE A 537 19.60 1.62 5.55
C PHE A 537 20.88 2.20 4.92
N PRO A 538 20.76 3.25 4.08
CA PRO A 538 21.89 4.06 3.63
C PRO A 538 22.71 4.62 4.80
N VAL A 539 23.99 4.91 4.55
CA VAL A 539 24.91 5.31 5.63
C VAL A 539 24.38 6.54 6.37
N TRP A 540 23.86 7.55 5.67
CA TRP A 540 23.36 8.77 6.29
C TRP A 540 22.14 8.56 7.21
N LEU A 541 21.34 7.49 7.02
CA LEU A 541 20.20 7.14 7.88
C LEU A 541 20.53 6.12 8.96
N ALA A 542 21.54 5.28 8.76
CA ALA A 542 21.82 4.16 9.66
C ALA A 542 22.03 4.63 11.12
N PRO A 543 21.38 4.01 12.11
CA PRO A 543 21.47 4.45 13.51
C PRO A 543 22.91 4.37 14.04
N VAL A 544 23.63 3.32 13.62
CA VAL A 544 25.08 3.18 13.76
C VAL A 544 25.64 3.14 12.35
N GLN A 545 26.49 4.10 12.00
CA GLN A 545 27.08 4.20 10.66
C GLN A 545 28.36 3.38 10.58
N VAL A 546 29.17 3.46 11.64
CA VAL A 546 30.48 2.81 11.74
C VAL A 546 30.61 2.16 13.11
N VAL A 547 31.00 0.89 13.13
CA VAL A 547 31.35 0.21 14.38
C VAL A 547 32.81 -0.23 14.36
N GLY A 548 33.55 0.04 15.44
CA GLY A 548 34.90 -0.48 15.64
C GLY A 548 34.88 -1.83 16.36
N ILE A 549 35.60 -2.81 15.81
CA ILE A 549 35.76 -4.15 16.37
C ILE A 549 37.26 -4.42 16.52
N PRO A 550 37.83 -4.28 17.74
CA PRO A 550 39.24 -4.55 17.96
C PRO A 550 39.52 -6.06 17.86
N VAL A 551 40.65 -6.44 17.25
CA VAL A 551 41.07 -7.85 17.16
C VAL A 551 41.37 -8.43 18.55
N ALA A 552 41.86 -7.58 19.46
CA ALA A 552 42.10 -7.85 20.88
C ALA A 552 41.92 -6.54 21.67
N ASP A 553 41.60 -6.63 22.97
CA ASP A 553 41.24 -5.46 23.80
C ASP A 553 42.31 -4.36 23.83
N GLU A 554 43.58 -4.72 23.67
CA GLU A 554 44.69 -3.77 23.59
C GLU A 554 44.59 -2.79 22.41
N TYR A 555 43.84 -3.12 21.35
CA TYR A 555 43.61 -2.25 20.19
C TYR A 555 42.36 -1.39 20.30
N ALA A 556 41.56 -1.55 21.36
CA ALA A 556 40.37 -0.73 21.58
C ALA A 556 40.68 0.78 21.67
N PRO A 557 41.76 1.25 22.34
CA PRO A 557 42.11 2.67 22.33
C PRO A 557 42.46 3.21 20.94
N TYR A 558 43.09 2.39 20.08
CA TYR A 558 43.45 2.78 18.72
C TYR A 558 42.19 3.02 17.86
N LEU A 559 41.28 2.05 17.82
CA LEU A 559 39.98 2.22 17.14
C LEU A 559 39.16 3.35 17.77
N GLY A 560 39.15 3.44 19.11
CA GLY A 560 38.44 4.51 19.82
C GLY A 560 38.90 5.91 19.41
N GLY A 561 40.19 6.11 19.15
CA GLY A 561 40.72 7.36 18.61
C GLY A 561 40.14 7.69 17.23
N ILE A 562 40.15 6.73 16.31
CA ILE A 562 39.59 6.87 14.95
C ILE A 562 38.09 7.19 15.01
N LEU A 563 37.33 6.44 15.82
CA LEU A 563 35.89 6.64 15.97
C LEU A 563 35.54 7.99 16.62
N THR A 564 36.38 8.48 17.54
CA THR A 564 36.21 9.81 18.15
C THR A 564 36.42 10.92 17.12
N GLN A 565 37.39 10.78 16.22
CA GLN A 565 37.61 11.71 15.12
C GLN A 565 36.39 11.75 14.17
N LEU A 566 35.90 10.57 13.76
CA LEU A 566 34.68 10.44 12.95
C LEU A 566 33.46 11.05 13.65
N ALA A 567 33.28 10.81 14.95
CA ALA A 567 32.20 11.40 15.73
C ALA A 567 32.29 12.93 15.80
N GLY A 568 33.50 13.48 15.91
CA GLY A 568 33.74 14.92 15.82
C GLY A 568 33.32 15.55 14.50
N ALA A 569 33.28 14.76 13.42
CA ALA A 569 32.79 15.15 12.10
C ALA A 569 31.30 14.84 11.88
N GLY A 570 30.57 14.40 12.92
CA GLY A 570 29.14 14.12 12.86
C GLY A 570 28.76 12.69 12.47
N VAL A 571 29.73 11.77 12.38
CA VAL A 571 29.46 10.35 12.09
C VAL A 571 29.02 9.63 13.36
N ARG A 572 27.94 8.83 13.27
CA ARG A 572 27.44 8.02 14.39
C ARG A 572 28.26 6.74 14.51
N THR A 573 29.10 6.68 15.53
CA THR A 573 30.06 5.60 15.75
C THR A 573 29.79 4.82 17.04
N GLU A 574 30.13 3.54 17.03
CA GLU A 574 30.15 2.68 18.23
C GLU A 574 31.47 1.90 18.29
N LEU A 575 31.94 1.55 19.50
CA LEU A 575 33.08 0.67 19.71
C LEU A 575 32.62 -0.57 20.47
N ASP A 576 32.85 -1.76 19.92
CA ASP A 576 32.50 -3.02 20.56
C ASP A 576 33.63 -3.52 21.48
N THR A 577 33.56 -3.12 22.75
CA THR A 577 34.46 -3.55 23.83
C THR A 577 33.96 -4.78 24.59
N SER A 578 32.97 -5.51 24.08
CA SER A 578 32.48 -6.72 24.77
C SER A 578 33.55 -7.83 24.82
N ASP A 579 33.43 -8.75 25.78
CA ASP A 579 34.34 -9.91 25.91
C ASP A 579 34.10 -11.00 24.85
N ASP A 580 33.23 -10.74 23.86
CA ASP A 580 32.90 -11.69 22.81
C ASP A 580 34.05 -11.90 21.82
N ARG A 581 34.15 -13.11 21.28
CA ARG A 581 35.12 -13.40 20.20
C ARG A 581 34.83 -12.50 18.99
N MET A 582 35.88 -12.02 18.31
CA MET A 582 35.78 -11.14 17.13
C MET A 582 34.73 -11.61 16.10
N GLN A 583 34.68 -12.91 15.78
CA GLN A 583 33.71 -13.45 14.83
C GLN A 583 32.25 -13.31 15.30
N LYS A 584 32.01 -13.40 16.62
CA LYS A 584 30.70 -13.17 17.21
C LYS A 584 30.34 -11.68 17.13
N LYS A 585 31.27 -10.77 17.46
CA LYS A 585 31.09 -9.31 17.29
C LYS A 585 30.72 -8.94 15.85
N ILE A 586 31.50 -9.44 14.88
CA ILE A 586 31.23 -9.25 13.45
C ILE A 586 29.82 -9.73 13.09
N ARG A 587 29.46 -10.95 13.50
CA ARG A 587 28.12 -11.49 13.23
C ARG A 587 27.02 -10.63 13.84
N THR A 588 27.18 -10.18 15.09
CA THR A 588 26.22 -9.31 15.77
C THR A 588 25.99 -8.03 14.97
N HIS A 589 27.06 -7.33 14.56
CA HIS A 589 26.94 -6.07 13.82
C HIS A 589 26.47 -6.25 12.37
N THR A 590 26.80 -7.37 11.72
CA THR A 590 26.22 -7.74 10.42
C THR A 590 24.72 -8.03 10.54
N THR A 591 24.28 -8.74 11.59
CA THR A 591 22.85 -8.97 11.85
C THR A 591 22.11 -7.67 12.19
N GLN A 592 22.75 -6.74 12.90
CA GLN A 592 22.25 -5.39 13.14
C GLN A 592 22.35 -4.45 11.93
N LYS A 593 22.85 -4.95 10.79
CA LYS A 593 22.95 -4.26 9.51
C LYS A 593 23.73 -2.95 9.57
N VAL A 594 24.77 -2.89 10.41
CA VAL A 594 25.70 -1.74 10.43
C VAL A 594 26.40 -1.66 9.06
N PRO A 595 26.38 -0.50 8.36
CA PRO A 595 26.97 -0.38 7.02
C PRO A 595 28.46 -0.70 6.98
N ILE A 596 29.22 -0.17 7.94
CA ILE A 596 30.68 -0.20 7.95
C ILE A 596 31.17 -0.75 9.29
N GLN A 597 31.96 -1.82 9.24
CA GLN A 597 32.67 -2.36 10.40
C GLN A 597 34.16 -2.13 10.22
N LEU A 598 34.77 -1.38 11.13
CA LEU A 598 36.21 -1.11 11.16
C LEU A 598 36.89 -2.11 12.10
N ILE A 599 37.90 -2.79 11.60
CA ILE A 599 38.67 -3.80 12.32
C ILE A 599 40.13 -3.34 12.36
N ALA A 600 40.77 -3.45 13.52
CA ALA A 600 42.19 -3.16 13.66
C ALA A 600 42.89 -4.14 14.61
N GLY A 601 44.08 -4.58 14.20
CA GLY A 601 45.05 -5.29 15.03
C GLY A 601 46.43 -4.61 15.04
N GLU A 602 47.48 -5.37 15.34
CA GLU A 602 48.85 -4.84 15.44
C GLU A 602 49.36 -4.21 14.13
N ASN A 603 49.11 -4.89 13.01
CA ASN A 603 49.54 -4.43 11.68
C ASN A 603 48.89 -3.09 11.32
N ASP A 604 47.59 -2.96 11.61
CA ASP A 604 46.83 -1.73 11.37
C ASP A 604 47.36 -0.58 12.24
N ARG A 605 47.56 -0.85 13.54
CA ARG A 605 48.09 0.14 14.50
C ARG A 605 49.48 0.64 14.13
N THR A 606 50.37 -0.26 13.71
CA THR A 606 51.75 0.09 13.33
C THR A 606 51.80 0.80 11.97
N GLY A 607 50.88 0.46 11.06
CA GLY A 607 50.77 1.05 9.74
C GLY A 607 49.96 2.35 9.68
N GLU A 608 49.35 2.78 10.78
CA GLU A 608 48.36 3.89 10.81
C GLU A 608 47.19 3.65 9.82
N THR A 609 46.70 2.41 9.78
CA THR A 609 45.63 1.95 8.88
C THR A 609 44.48 1.29 9.63
N VAL A 610 43.41 0.95 8.91
CA VAL A 610 42.26 0.20 9.41
C VAL A 610 41.73 -0.71 8.30
N SER A 611 41.08 -1.80 8.70
CA SER A 611 40.47 -2.74 7.77
C SER A 611 38.94 -2.61 7.79
N PHE A 612 38.34 -2.45 6.62
CA PHE A 612 36.90 -2.37 6.41
C PHE A 612 36.29 -3.76 6.23
N ARG A 613 35.12 -3.96 6.81
CA ARG A 613 34.23 -5.08 6.51
C ARG A 613 32.80 -4.58 6.31
N PHE A 614 32.14 -5.14 5.29
CA PHE A 614 30.80 -4.74 4.87
C PHE A 614 29.73 -5.79 5.20
N ARG A 615 28.47 -5.45 4.96
CA ARG A 615 27.30 -6.27 5.30
C ARG A 615 27.28 -7.62 4.56
N ASP A 616 27.72 -7.63 3.30
CA ASP A 616 27.86 -8.84 2.48
C ASP A 616 29.06 -9.72 2.87
N GLY A 617 29.95 -9.20 3.72
CA GLY A 617 31.15 -9.88 4.19
C GLY A 617 32.42 -9.61 3.38
N THR A 618 32.36 -8.80 2.33
CA THR A 618 33.54 -8.28 1.61
C THR A 618 34.37 -7.37 2.51
N GLN A 619 35.64 -7.18 2.16
CA GLN A 619 36.62 -6.46 2.97
C GLN A 619 37.58 -5.63 2.12
N GLU A 620 38.10 -4.57 2.72
CA GLU A 620 39.23 -3.79 2.18
C GLU A 620 40.20 -3.52 3.35
N ASN A 621 41.42 -4.04 3.28
CA ASN A 621 42.35 -4.04 4.40
C ASN A 621 43.46 -3.01 4.23
N GLY A 622 44.02 -2.52 5.34
CA GLY A 622 45.18 -1.61 5.30
C GLY A 622 44.86 -0.23 4.71
N VAL A 623 43.64 0.25 4.87
CA VAL A 623 43.21 1.59 4.43
C VAL A 623 43.75 2.62 5.41
N SER A 624 44.46 3.66 4.95
CA SER A 624 44.97 4.70 5.85
C SER A 624 43.82 5.42 6.58
N ILE A 625 44.06 5.88 7.81
CA ILE A 625 43.03 6.57 8.61
C ILE A 625 42.41 7.77 7.85
N ALA A 626 43.25 8.56 7.17
CA ALA A 626 42.79 9.71 6.39
C ALA A 626 41.90 9.32 5.21
N GLU A 627 42.22 8.22 4.52
CA GLU A 627 41.40 7.69 3.44
C GLU A 627 40.07 7.15 3.97
N ALA A 628 40.12 6.44 5.11
CA ALA A 628 38.95 5.90 5.78
C ALA A 628 37.96 7.01 6.16
N GLU A 629 38.45 8.06 6.81
CA GLU A 629 37.64 9.23 7.18
C GLU A 629 36.98 9.88 5.97
N ARG A 630 37.77 10.17 4.92
CA ARG A 630 37.24 10.79 3.69
C ARG A 630 36.12 9.96 3.08
N ARG A 631 36.33 8.65 2.88
CA ARG A 631 35.32 7.76 2.28
C ARG A 631 34.04 7.68 3.09
N ILE A 632 34.15 7.61 4.42
CA ILE A 632 32.98 7.54 5.30
C ILE A 632 32.18 8.84 5.21
N LEU A 633 32.85 10.00 5.24
CA LEU A 633 32.20 11.30 5.13
C LEU A 633 31.54 11.50 3.76
N ASP A 634 32.22 11.12 2.68
CA ASP A 634 31.68 11.16 1.32
C ASP A 634 30.44 10.27 1.21
N ALA A 635 30.47 9.04 1.75
CA ALA A 635 29.31 8.14 1.71
C ALA A 635 28.10 8.69 2.49
N VAL A 636 28.34 9.42 3.59
CA VAL A 636 27.27 10.11 4.34
C VAL A 636 26.72 11.29 3.52
N ALA A 637 27.59 12.12 2.95
CA ALA A 637 27.20 13.30 2.18
C ALA A 637 26.43 12.92 0.90
N ASP A 638 26.91 11.91 0.20
CA ASP A 638 26.33 11.37 -1.04
C ASP A 638 25.14 10.44 -0.78
N ARG A 639 24.78 10.20 0.50
CA ARG A 639 23.64 9.39 0.91
C ARG A 639 23.68 7.94 0.40
N ARG A 640 24.88 7.39 0.20
CA ARG A 640 25.08 6.09 -0.43
C ARG A 640 24.49 4.95 0.40
N GLN A 641 23.90 3.97 -0.28
CA GLN A 641 23.62 2.68 0.31
C GLN A 641 24.86 1.79 0.19
N VAL A 642 25.53 1.53 1.31
CA VAL A 642 26.74 0.70 1.35
C VAL A 642 26.39 -0.68 1.89
N THR A 643 26.49 -1.69 1.04
CA THR A 643 26.27 -3.11 1.37
C THR A 643 27.52 -3.96 1.10
N THR A 644 28.30 -3.55 0.10
CA THR A 644 29.48 -4.22 -0.40
C THR A 644 30.71 -3.29 -0.36
N ARG A 645 31.88 -3.87 -0.59
CA ARG A 645 33.14 -3.13 -0.75
C ARG A 645 33.10 -2.19 -1.94
N ASP A 646 32.54 -2.60 -3.07
CA ASP A 646 32.52 -1.78 -4.27
C ASP A 646 31.61 -0.55 -4.13
N ASP A 647 30.56 -0.61 -3.30
CA ASP A 647 29.71 0.56 -3.03
C ASP A 647 30.48 1.75 -2.40
N LEU A 648 31.60 1.46 -1.72
CA LEU A 648 32.45 2.45 -1.08
C LEU A 648 33.80 2.65 -1.78
N PHE A 649 34.29 1.63 -2.51
CA PHE A 649 35.63 1.59 -3.09
C PHE A 649 35.70 1.63 -4.61
N ALA A 650 34.59 1.48 -5.33
CA ALA A 650 34.50 1.81 -6.76
C ALA A 650 34.49 3.32 -6.96
#